data_AF-W4FCG8-F1
#
_entry.id   AF-W4FCG8-F1
#
_cell.length_a   1.000
_cell.length_b   1.000
_cell.length_c   1.000
_cell.angle_alpha   90.00
_cell.angle_beta   90.00
_cell.angle_gamma   90.00
#
_symmetry.space_group_name_H-M   'P 1'
#
loop_
_entity.id
_entity.type
_entity.pdbx_description
1 polymer ?
#
loop_
_entity_poly.entity_id
_entity_poly.type
_entity_poly.pdbx_seq_one_letter_code
_entity_poly.pdbx_strand_id
1 'polypeptide(L)'
;MQTTERRLSSSASVSSVRRRTGSISPKKVSLVVKPVAVYCWGWGGNGQLGTNDRESRITPYLVHALLEKTSISKVACGSRFTLALTASGSVFAWGKNDYGQLGIGHHLQAQLEPRLIDSLSDIAITTIATRGSHVLAISEDGAVFSWGRGDEGQLGHNSRETLHLPKRIAKLHHIVDVACGRAHSAALGHNGAVYTWGSGEDGALGLDDVESALIPTALLLPSSVQAIACGSRHTLAITSEFTVLSWGWNMYGQLGLGHLDTVRIPTEIPSFLGHKVVQIVCGFRHNFAVVPHSGMTVDVFGWGWNEHGQLGDIELGLDLAVVHRPQRLRSLMDVSLTSLAAGGRHSLCSVHPHGSFAWGRGTDGEVGTGVITSSQRTLTCILHHRVVFQVACGWAHSVGLVQEDVCASTLSTSVTSFKWMTSGDWDAFSGMFVQTILQLMIVSSLLPTQVHLPLKDLHETILPAAVATTVVGNLFFALQGVRLSRHDRRHDVTALPHGINTVLVFAYALSIMEPEFQRTQSFTAAYEVGIFAAIATGVLQMLLLPLLSLLQAAIPKAALLASVSGIALTFLSMGFAFEIWENPLVALGPLLLFLVSYGAGVKLPLHVPTGLGALLLGTSLALGLYYTGTPTTFVPFSEPYAFTVQMVNVDVGLVYRALTSGAGWKYMSIIVPMVLVNVMGAIANLETAAAVGDKYDPLACVFGDSIVTILGACLGNPFPTGIYIGHPIYKAMGARVGYLVLNAVCISLLALVNAVPWLLGTIPIASGVGFLLWIGMVITSSSFERKAHDSNHGTAVVLGMIPALAAWAFQLVQTTLHAVNTNSNMTAALDSLAAAGLNPQGMIALSQGYLLTAIVLASTMVHIIERDFIYAAAWMAVASMLSATGIIHAYRVVGNAIEPALGFFPTQVSHQFAIVYAGMALMLGAFHLGEEEYKYTWSHVLKMVTWSKQWLPRHAPAAASIDEHTPLLLRSQSTLLEMEK
;
A
#
# COMPACT_ATOMS: atom_id res chain seq x y z
N MET A 1 -62.49 24.06 26.04
CA MET A 1 -62.15 24.48 27.42
C MET A 1 -60.63 24.58 27.47
N GLN A 2 -60.05 25.77 27.34
CA GLN A 2 -59.80 26.73 28.45
C GLN A 2 -58.83 26.11 29.49
N THR A 3 -57.67 26.68 29.86
CA THR A 3 -57.12 28.02 29.62
C THR A 3 -55.74 28.16 30.29
N THR A 4 -54.84 28.95 29.66
CA THR A 4 -53.91 29.97 30.21
C THR A 4 -53.12 29.69 31.48
N GLU A 5 -51.78 29.73 31.42
CA GLU A 5 -50.91 30.94 31.47
C GLU A 5 -50.96 31.72 32.80
N ARG A 6 -49.77 31.93 33.39
CA ARG A 6 -49.30 33.28 33.74
C ARG A 6 -47.78 33.35 33.86
N ARG A 7 -47.22 34.28 33.07
CA ARG A 7 -45.85 34.81 33.09
C ARG A 7 -45.54 35.50 34.43
N LEU A 8 -44.25 35.71 34.69
CA LEU A 8 -43.73 37.06 34.92
C LEU A 8 -42.23 37.14 34.57
N SER A 9 -41.95 38.20 33.83
CA SER A 9 -40.71 38.62 33.17
C SER A 9 -40.01 39.73 33.95
N SER A 10 -38.72 39.96 33.72
CA SER A 10 -38.08 41.28 33.49
C SER A 10 -36.55 41.14 33.59
N SER A 11 -35.71 41.87 32.86
CA SER A 11 -35.88 42.83 31.76
C SER A 11 -34.49 43.32 31.29
N ALA A 12 -34.36 43.46 29.95
CA ALA A 12 -33.78 44.61 29.23
C ALA A 12 -32.27 44.95 29.42
N SER A 13 -31.53 45.47 28.43
CA SER A 13 -31.89 46.40 27.34
C SER A 13 -30.76 46.45 26.27
N VAL A 14 -31.04 46.43 24.95
CA VAL A 14 -31.25 47.57 23.99
C VAL A 14 -29.92 48.12 23.44
N SER A 15 -29.61 48.12 22.13
CA SER A 15 -30.17 48.94 21.02
C SER A 15 -29.44 48.53 19.72
N SER A 16 -30.05 48.20 18.57
CA SER A 16 -31.00 48.86 17.67
C SER A 16 -30.35 49.69 16.55
N VAL A 17 -30.37 49.20 15.30
CA VAL A 17 -30.68 50.00 14.09
C VAL A 17 -31.42 49.11 13.06
N ARG A 18 -32.68 49.46 12.81
CA ARG A 18 -33.55 49.13 11.65
C ARG A 18 -33.19 50.12 10.52
N ARG A 19 -33.37 49.95 9.21
CA ARG A 19 -33.89 48.93 8.27
C ARG A 19 -33.66 49.57 6.88
N ARG A 20 -33.35 48.80 5.84
CA ARG A 20 -33.91 49.04 4.50
C ARG A 20 -33.89 47.75 3.69
N THR A 21 -35.01 47.53 3.02
CA THR A 21 -35.44 46.31 2.35
C THR A 21 -34.75 46.13 1.01
N GLY A 22 -34.14 44.95 0.80
CA GLY A 22 -33.73 44.43 -0.50
C GLY A 22 -34.21 42.98 -0.61
N SER A 23 -34.86 42.65 -1.71
CA SER A 23 -35.36 41.32 -2.05
C SER A 23 -34.25 40.26 -1.92
N ILE A 24 -34.50 39.19 -1.16
CA ILE A 24 -33.59 38.04 -1.06
C ILE A 24 -34.31 36.83 -1.65
N SER A 25 -33.83 36.37 -2.80
CA SER A 25 -34.06 35.04 -3.37
C SER A 25 -33.86 33.95 -2.32
N PRO A 26 -34.55 32.79 -2.39
CA PRO A 26 -34.39 31.74 -1.39
C PRO A 26 -32.95 31.25 -1.40
N LYS A 27 -32.16 31.62 -0.38
CA LYS A 27 -30.86 31.01 -0.15
C LYS A 27 -31.12 29.53 0.12
N LYS A 28 -30.72 28.67 -0.81
CA LYS A 28 -30.46 27.25 -0.54
C LYS A 28 -29.54 27.19 0.67
N VAL A 29 -30.10 26.91 1.85
CA VAL A 29 -29.32 26.45 2.99
C VAL A 29 -28.97 25.00 2.66
N SER A 30 -27.83 24.79 2.01
CA SER A 30 -27.23 23.47 1.93
C SER A 30 -26.83 23.07 3.35
N LEU A 31 -27.67 22.26 4.00
CA LEU A 31 -27.29 21.51 5.20
C LEU A 31 -26.06 20.67 4.83
N VAL A 32 -24.88 21.09 5.29
CA VAL A 32 -23.66 20.32 5.18
C VAL A 32 -23.83 19.09 6.07
N VAL A 33 -24.12 17.94 5.45
CA VAL A 33 -24.16 16.64 6.13
C VAL A 33 -22.75 16.36 6.66
N LYS A 34 -22.57 16.25 7.98
CA LYS A 34 -21.26 15.93 8.58
C LYS A 34 -20.80 14.54 8.11
N PRO A 35 -19.50 14.34 7.83
CA PRO A 35 -18.99 13.04 7.41
C PRO A 35 -19.18 11.99 8.51
N VAL A 36 -19.54 10.78 8.08
CA VAL A 36 -19.74 9.62 8.95
C VAL A 36 -18.61 8.65 8.68
N ALA A 37 -17.91 8.22 9.73
CA ALA A 37 -16.78 7.30 9.67
C ALA A 37 -17.19 5.91 10.19
N VAL A 38 -16.58 4.87 9.60
CA VAL A 38 -16.74 3.48 10.03
C VAL A 38 -15.48 3.04 10.76
N TYR A 39 -15.64 2.62 12.02
CA TYR A 39 -14.58 2.04 12.83
C TYR A 39 -14.81 0.53 12.96
N CYS A 40 -13.75 -0.29 12.81
CA CYS A 40 -13.77 -1.73 13.00
C CYS A 40 -12.69 -2.16 13.99
N TRP A 41 -12.98 -3.17 14.82
CA TRP A 41 -12.01 -3.78 15.73
C TRP A 41 -12.37 -5.22 16.09
N GLY A 42 -11.44 -5.92 16.73
CA GLY A 42 -11.48 -7.35 17.07
C GLY A 42 -10.58 -8.20 16.18
N TRP A 43 -10.97 -9.46 16.00
CA TRP A 43 -10.23 -10.43 15.18
C TRP A 43 -10.18 -9.95 13.73
N GLY A 44 -9.01 -10.02 13.09
CA GLY A 44 -8.80 -9.56 11.70
C GLY A 44 -8.44 -10.65 10.68
N GLY A 45 -8.27 -11.91 11.10
CA GLY A 45 -7.62 -12.93 10.27
C GLY A 45 -8.30 -13.29 8.94
N ASN A 46 -9.59 -12.99 8.76
CA ASN A 46 -10.31 -13.15 7.49
C ASN A 46 -10.62 -11.82 6.79
N GLY A 47 -9.96 -10.73 7.17
CA GLY A 47 -10.14 -9.41 6.54
C GLY A 47 -11.41 -8.67 6.94
N GLN A 48 -12.20 -9.15 7.91
CA GLN A 48 -13.47 -8.53 8.32
C GLN A 48 -13.32 -7.14 8.97
N LEU A 49 -12.10 -6.66 9.20
CA LEU A 49 -11.87 -5.29 9.65
C LEU A 49 -11.79 -4.30 8.49
N GLY A 50 -11.59 -4.76 7.25
CA GLY A 50 -11.61 -3.90 6.06
C GLY A 50 -10.38 -2.97 5.94
N THR A 51 -9.28 -3.27 6.65
CA THR A 51 -8.09 -2.42 6.74
C THR A 51 -6.99 -2.78 5.73
N ASN A 52 -7.27 -3.65 4.76
CA ASN A 52 -6.29 -4.17 3.79
C ASN A 52 -5.16 -5.03 4.40
N ASP A 53 -5.43 -5.61 5.55
CA ASP A 53 -4.52 -6.51 6.25
C ASP A 53 -5.33 -7.57 7.02
N ARG A 54 -4.63 -8.51 7.65
CA ARG A 54 -5.22 -9.59 8.45
C ARG A 54 -4.94 -9.44 9.96
N GLU A 55 -4.37 -8.32 10.36
CA GLU A 55 -3.97 -8.06 11.74
C GLU A 55 -5.23 -7.80 12.58
N SER A 56 -5.25 -8.31 13.81
CA SER A 56 -6.35 -8.01 14.74
C SER A 56 -6.18 -6.60 15.32
N ARG A 57 -7.28 -5.97 15.75
CA ARG A 57 -7.24 -4.63 16.38
C ARG A 57 -7.92 -4.71 17.73
N ILE A 58 -7.20 -4.38 18.79
CA ILE A 58 -7.76 -4.39 20.16
C ILE A 58 -8.39 -3.05 20.55
N THR A 59 -8.34 -2.06 19.66
CA THR A 59 -8.98 -0.74 19.79
C THR A 59 -9.71 -0.38 18.49
N PRO A 60 -10.77 0.46 18.52
CA PRO A 60 -11.47 0.93 17.32
C PRO A 60 -10.52 1.53 16.29
N TYR A 61 -10.47 0.94 15.11
CA TYR A 61 -9.60 1.37 14.02
C TYR A 61 -10.42 1.88 12.83
N LEU A 62 -9.98 2.96 12.19
CA LEU A 62 -10.72 3.61 11.11
C LEU A 62 -10.60 2.82 9.79
N VAL A 63 -11.73 2.58 9.12
CA VAL A 63 -11.76 1.97 7.78
C VAL A 63 -11.60 3.05 6.72
N HIS A 64 -10.35 3.38 6.40
CA HIS A 64 -10.00 4.48 5.47
C HIS A 64 -10.66 4.37 4.09
N ALA A 65 -10.85 3.15 3.57
CA ALA A 65 -11.46 2.91 2.27
C ALA A 65 -12.88 3.49 2.11
N LEU A 66 -13.61 3.68 3.22
CA LEU A 66 -14.97 4.24 3.22
C LEU A 66 -15.01 5.76 3.48
N LEU A 67 -13.90 6.36 3.95
CA LEU A 67 -13.85 7.77 4.36
C LEU A 67 -14.01 8.74 3.18
N GLU A 68 -13.42 8.40 2.03
CA GLU A 68 -13.30 9.30 0.88
C GLU A 68 -14.43 9.14 -0.16
N LYS A 69 -15.31 8.14 0.01
CA LYS A 69 -16.11 7.63 -1.12
C LYS A 69 -17.62 7.67 -0.93
N THR A 70 -18.16 7.67 0.29
CA THR A 70 -19.60 7.42 0.50
C THR A 70 -20.14 7.88 1.86
N SER A 71 -21.39 8.34 1.90
CA SER A 71 -22.15 8.51 3.15
C SER A 71 -22.70 7.15 3.60
N ILE A 72 -22.09 6.54 4.63
CA ILE A 72 -22.57 5.29 5.22
C ILE A 72 -23.74 5.59 6.18
N SER A 73 -24.84 4.86 6.01
CA SER A 73 -26.08 5.02 6.79
C SER A 73 -26.30 3.87 7.78
N LYS A 74 -25.92 2.64 7.42
CA LYS A 74 -26.04 1.46 8.30
C LYS A 74 -24.84 0.51 8.18
N VAL A 75 -24.57 -0.23 9.24
CA VAL A 75 -23.56 -1.31 9.29
C VAL A 75 -24.17 -2.59 9.85
N ALA A 76 -23.69 -3.74 9.37
CA ALA A 76 -24.09 -5.05 9.89
C ALA A 76 -22.90 -6.02 9.87
N CYS A 77 -22.83 -6.89 10.88
CA CYS A 77 -21.72 -7.83 11.05
C CYS A 77 -22.23 -9.27 11.00
N GLY A 78 -21.66 -10.07 10.11
CA GLY A 78 -21.86 -11.51 10.09
C GLY A 78 -20.86 -12.22 11.01
N SER A 79 -20.74 -13.54 10.83
CA SER A 79 -19.81 -14.34 11.65
C SER A 79 -18.35 -13.87 11.48
N ARG A 80 -17.88 -13.69 10.24
CA ARG A 80 -16.48 -13.33 9.93
C ARG A 80 -16.40 -12.38 8.71
N PHE A 81 -17.40 -11.54 8.55
CA PHE A 81 -17.50 -10.55 7.48
C PHE A 81 -18.37 -9.38 7.92
N THR A 82 -18.28 -8.26 7.21
CA THR A 82 -18.98 -7.03 7.53
C THR A 82 -19.62 -6.46 6.28
N LEU A 83 -20.77 -5.80 6.47
CA LEU A 83 -21.51 -5.08 5.45
C LEU A 83 -21.67 -3.63 5.87
N ALA A 84 -21.62 -2.73 4.89
CA ALA A 84 -21.97 -1.33 5.07
C ALA A 84 -22.95 -0.90 3.98
N LEU A 85 -24.01 -0.21 4.39
CA LEU A 85 -25.04 0.35 3.52
C LEU A 85 -24.84 1.86 3.44
N THR A 86 -24.85 2.38 2.23
CA THR A 86 -24.80 3.83 1.98
C THR A 86 -26.18 4.47 2.05
N ALA A 87 -26.22 5.80 2.24
CA ALA A 87 -27.46 6.57 2.16
C ALA A 87 -28.11 6.55 0.76
N SER A 88 -27.34 6.24 -0.30
CA SER A 88 -27.84 6.07 -1.67
C SER A 88 -28.36 4.66 -1.97
N GLY A 89 -28.25 3.73 -1.01
CA GLY A 89 -28.73 2.35 -1.17
C GLY A 89 -27.72 1.36 -1.74
N SER A 90 -26.48 1.78 -2.00
CA SER A 90 -25.38 0.88 -2.39
C SER A 90 -24.85 0.10 -1.18
N VAL A 91 -24.51 -1.18 -1.37
CA VAL A 91 -24.02 -2.08 -0.32
C VAL A 91 -22.55 -2.45 -0.56
N PHE A 92 -21.73 -2.32 0.47
CA PHE A 92 -20.33 -2.75 0.51
C PHE A 92 -20.17 -3.95 1.41
N ALA A 93 -19.27 -4.86 1.06
CA ALA A 93 -18.97 -6.07 1.81
C ALA A 93 -17.47 -6.35 1.86
N TRP A 94 -16.99 -6.87 3.00
CA TRP A 94 -15.62 -7.34 3.16
C TRP A 94 -15.52 -8.43 4.24
N GLY A 95 -14.46 -9.22 4.20
CA GLY A 95 -14.19 -10.33 5.11
C GLY A 95 -14.22 -11.70 4.43
N LYS A 96 -14.62 -12.74 5.18
CA LYS A 96 -14.68 -14.13 4.70
C LYS A 96 -15.71 -14.31 3.58
N ASN A 97 -15.38 -15.09 2.52
CA ASN A 97 -16.30 -15.34 1.39
C ASN A 97 -16.47 -16.82 0.96
N ASP A 98 -16.11 -17.81 1.79
CA ASP A 98 -16.16 -19.24 1.41
C ASP A 98 -17.54 -19.74 0.92
N TYR A 99 -18.64 -19.07 1.32
CA TYR A 99 -20.01 -19.38 0.91
C TYR A 99 -20.62 -18.30 0.01
N GLY A 100 -19.83 -17.37 -0.52
CA GLY A 100 -20.34 -16.22 -1.27
C GLY A 100 -21.11 -15.20 -0.44
N GLN A 101 -20.96 -15.19 0.89
CA GLN A 101 -21.68 -14.29 1.80
C GLN A 101 -21.41 -12.80 1.57
N LEU A 102 -20.35 -12.44 0.84
CA LEU A 102 -20.08 -11.08 0.42
C LEU A 102 -20.93 -10.64 -0.80
N GLY A 103 -21.53 -11.57 -1.54
CA GLY A 103 -22.40 -11.25 -2.67
C GLY A 103 -21.67 -10.77 -3.94
N ILE A 104 -20.35 -10.93 -3.99
CA ILE A 104 -19.48 -10.44 -5.08
C ILE A 104 -19.18 -11.51 -6.16
N GLY A 105 -19.99 -12.58 -6.25
CA GLY A 105 -19.79 -13.66 -7.22
C GLY A 105 -18.84 -14.75 -6.75
N HIS A 106 -18.27 -15.53 -7.68
CA HIS A 106 -17.46 -16.74 -7.40
C HIS A 106 -16.06 -16.47 -6.81
N HIS A 107 -15.79 -15.27 -6.30
CA HIS A 107 -14.54 -14.92 -5.63
C HIS A 107 -14.52 -15.49 -4.20
N LEU A 108 -14.20 -16.79 -4.04
CA LEU A 108 -14.26 -17.47 -2.74
C LEU A 108 -13.19 -17.01 -1.73
N GLN A 109 -12.21 -16.20 -2.15
CA GLN A 109 -11.19 -15.66 -1.26
C GLN A 109 -11.76 -14.58 -0.33
N ALA A 110 -11.11 -14.42 0.83
CA ALA A 110 -11.43 -13.34 1.76
C ALA A 110 -11.10 -11.97 1.17
N GLN A 111 -12.02 -11.03 1.28
CA GLN A 111 -11.88 -9.66 0.80
C GLN A 111 -11.38 -8.77 1.94
N LEU A 112 -10.17 -8.21 1.81
CA LEU A 112 -9.52 -7.46 2.90
C LEU A 112 -9.91 -5.98 3.00
N GLU A 113 -10.58 -5.45 1.97
CA GLU A 113 -11.07 -4.07 1.89
C GLU A 113 -12.54 -4.02 1.46
N PRO A 114 -13.34 -3.04 1.92
CA PRO A 114 -14.72 -2.84 1.48
C PRO A 114 -14.87 -2.85 -0.05
N ARG A 115 -15.63 -3.81 -0.59
CA ARG A 115 -15.94 -3.94 -2.01
C ARG A 115 -17.43 -3.72 -2.25
N LEU A 116 -17.76 -2.98 -3.31
CA LEU A 116 -19.13 -2.77 -3.74
C LEU A 116 -19.75 -4.10 -4.22
N ILE A 117 -21.01 -4.35 -3.87
CA ILE A 117 -21.81 -5.44 -4.43
C ILE A 117 -22.45 -4.94 -5.72
N ASP A 118 -21.76 -5.14 -6.85
CA ASP A 118 -22.17 -4.58 -8.15
C ASP A 118 -23.58 -5.00 -8.58
N SER A 119 -24.00 -6.22 -8.24
CA SER A 119 -25.33 -6.77 -8.55
C SER A 119 -26.49 -6.08 -7.82
N LEU A 120 -26.22 -5.29 -6.77
CA LEU A 120 -27.21 -4.48 -6.07
C LEU A 120 -27.06 -2.98 -6.36
N SER A 121 -26.10 -2.58 -7.20
CA SER A 121 -25.79 -1.16 -7.41
C SER A 121 -26.95 -0.34 -7.99
N ASP A 122 -27.79 -0.97 -8.83
CA ASP A 122 -28.99 -0.36 -9.43
C ASP A 122 -30.26 -0.49 -8.55
N ILE A 123 -30.14 -1.06 -7.35
CA ILE A 123 -31.28 -1.33 -6.46
C ILE A 123 -31.09 -0.48 -5.19
N ALA A 124 -32.05 0.39 -4.89
CA ALA A 124 -32.02 1.20 -3.69
C ALA A 124 -32.29 0.34 -2.44
N ILE A 125 -31.24 -0.19 -1.82
CA ILE A 125 -31.34 -0.98 -0.58
C ILE A 125 -31.56 -0.06 0.63
N THR A 126 -32.49 -0.41 1.51
CA THR A 126 -32.85 0.38 2.72
C THR A 126 -32.43 -0.30 4.01
N THR A 127 -32.35 -1.63 4.02
CA THR A 127 -32.02 -2.44 5.21
C THR A 127 -31.17 -3.65 4.82
N ILE A 128 -30.20 -3.97 5.68
CA ILE A 128 -29.34 -5.16 5.58
C ILE A 128 -29.36 -5.90 6.91
N ALA A 129 -29.40 -7.23 6.88
CA ALA A 129 -29.34 -8.08 8.06
C ALA A 129 -28.43 -9.29 7.81
N THR A 130 -27.63 -9.63 8.82
CA THR A 130 -26.75 -10.80 8.82
C THR A 130 -26.40 -11.19 10.26
N ARG A 131 -26.05 -12.46 10.45
CA ARG A 131 -25.48 -12.98 11.70
C ARG A 131 -24.60 -14.20 11.46
N GLY A 132 -25.11 -15.16 10.67
CA GLY A 132 -24.40 -16.37 10.29
C GLY A 132 -23.46 -16.16 9.09
N SER A 133 -23.70 -16.94 8.04
CA SER A 133 -22.96 -16.88 6.77
C SER A 133 -23.89 -16.62 5.58
N HIS A 134 -25.02 -15.96 5.81
CA HIS A 134 -25.97 -15.53 4.79
C HIS A 134 -26.43 -14.10 5.10
N VAL A 135 -26.98 -13.43 4.11
CA VAL A 135 -27.41 -12.03 4.19
C VAL A 135 -28.83 -11.91 3.66
N LEU A 136 -29.62 -11.05 4.29
CA LEU A 136 -30.88 -10.54 3.77
C LEU A 136 -30.74 -9.03 3.53
N ALA A 137 -31.30 -8.53 2.44
CA ALA A 137 -31.39 -7.11 2.14
C ALA A 137 -32.81 -6.76 1.67
N ILE A 138 -33.30 -5.58 2.06
CA ILE A 138 -34.61 -5.05 1.65
C ILE A 138 -34.37 -3.85 0.73
N SER A 139 -35.03 -3.82 -0.41
CA SER A 139 -35.09 -2.64 -1.30
C SER A 139 -36.20 -1.67 -0.92
N GLU A 140 -36.16 -0.46 -1.44
CA GLU A 140 -37.15 0.60 -1.15
C GLU A 140 -38.60 0.21 -1.49
N ASP A 141 -38.81 -0.66 -2.48
CA ASP A 141 -40.12 -1.22 -2.85
C ASP A 141 -40.59 -2.38 -1.93
N GLY A 142 -39.80 -2.73 -0.91
CA GLY A 142 -40.10 -3.80 0.03
C GLY A 142 -39.84 -5.21 -0.51
N ALA A 143 -39.07 -5.36 -1.59
CA ALA A 143 -38.59 -6.66 -2.05
C ALA A 143 -37.38 -7.13 -1.21
N VAL A 144 -37.27 -8.45 -1.02
CA VAL A 144 -36.19 -9.06 -0.22
C VAL A 144 -35.22 -9.81 -1.12
N PHE A 145 -33.93 -9.60 -0.89
CA PHE A 145 -32.83 -10.29 -1.55
C PHE A 145 -32.05 -11.13 -0.54
N SER A 146 -31.59 -12.30 -0.97
CA SER A 146 -30.81 -13.22 -0.14
C SER A 146 -29.64 -13.83 -0.89
N TRP A 147 -28.54 -14.04 -0.18
CA TRP A 147 -27.34 -14.72 -0.68
C TRP A 147 -26.46 -15.25 0.46
N GLY A 148 -25.41 -15.98 0.10
CA GLY A 148 -24.50 -16.68 1.00
C GLY A 148 -24.86 -18.16 1.14
N ARG A 149 -24.54 -18.74 2.31
CA ARG A 149 -24.78 -20.14 2.63
C ARG A 149 -26.29 -20.48 2.62
N GLY A 150 -26.69 -21.53 1.91
CA GLY A 150 -28.10 -21.92 1.72
C GLY A 150 -28.47 -23.36 2.05
N ASP A 151 -27.56 -24.13 2.66
CA ASP A 151 -27.70 -25.57 2.92
C ASP A 151 -28.92 -25.99 3.78
N GLU A 152 -29.42 -25.11 4.64
CA GLU A 152 -30.59 -25.33 5.48
C GLU A 152 -31.87 -24.70 4.90
N GLY A 153 -31.81 -24.15 3.68
CA GLY A 153 -32.91 -23.42 3.05
C GLY A 153 -33.07 -21.96 3.51
N GLN A 154 -32.10 -21.42 4.27
CA GLN A 154 -32.13 -20.07 4.86
C GLN A 154 -32.19 -18.92 3.84
N LEU A 155 -32.00 -19.21 2.55
CA LEU A 155 -32.16 -18.25 1.46
C LEU A 155 -33.60 -18.17 0.92
N GLY A 156 -34.48 -19.12 1.24
CA GLY A 156 -35.91 -19.00 0.93
C GLY A 156 -36.30 -19.17 -0.55
N HIS A 157 -35.41 -19.74 -1.38
CA HIS A 157 -35.62 -19.94 -2.82
C HIS A 157 -36.16 -21.32 -3.20
N ASN A 158 -36.74 -22.06 -2.26
CA ASN A 158 -37.15 -23.46 -2.45
C ASN A 158 -35.99 -24.37 -2.88
N SER A 159 -34.78 -24.08 -2.39
CA SER A 159 -33.54 -24.79 -2.72
C SER A 159 -32.59 -24.76 -1.52
N ARG A 160 -31.66 -25.72 -1.48
CA ARG A 160 -30.55 -25.78 -0.51
C ARG A 160 -29.22 -25.30 -1.10
N GLU A 161 -29.25 -24.73 -2.30
CA GLU A 161 -28.05 -24.23 -2.97
C GLU A 161 -27.54 -22.96 -2.29
N THR A 162 -26.21 -22.87 -2.19
CA THR A 162 -25.51 -21.66 -1.79
C THR A 162 -25.51 -20.68 -2.97
N LEU A 163 -25.83 -19.40 -2.70
CA LEU A 163 -25.87 -18.36 -3.73
C LEU A 163 -24.76 -17.36 -3.51
N HIS A 164 -23.90 -17.17 -4.52
CA HIS A 164 -22.78 -16.23 -4.44
C HIS A 164 -23.11 -14.81 -4.90
N LEU A 165 -24.33 -14.61 -5.42
CA LEU A 165 -24.88 -13.32 -5.81
C LEU A 165 -26.26 -13.14 -5.15
N PRO A 166 -26.61 -11.91 -4.75
CA PRO A 166 -27.95 -11.52 -4.31
C PRO A 166 -29.03 -11.98 -5.29
N LYS A 167 -30.03 -12.70 -4.77
CA LYS A 167 -31.20 -13.15 -5.52
C LYS A 167 -32.48 -12.74 -4.80
N ARG A 168 -33.47 -12.25 -5.55
CA ARG A 168 -34.78 -11.85 -5.00
C ARG A 168 -35.59 -13.06 -4.54
N ILE A 169 -36.21 -12.97 -3.38
CA ILE A 169 -37.16 -13.96 -2.85
C ILE A 169 -38.56 -13.66 -3.40
N ALA A 170 -39.01 -14.45 -4.37
CA ALA A 170 -40.25 -14.17 -5.10
C ALA A 170 -41.53 -14.22 -4.25
N LYS A 171 -41.54 -14.96 -3.13
CA LYS A 171 -42.73 -15.12 -2.26
C LYS A 171 -42.95 -13.97 -1.28
N LEU A 172 -42.01 -13.03 -1.15
CA LEU A 172 -42.09 -11.94 -0.20
C LEU A 172 -42.37 -10.61 -0.92
N HIS A 173 -43.37 -9.89 -0.42
CA HIS A 173 -43.80 -8.59 -0.92
C HIS A 173 -44.09 -7.66 0.27
N HIS A 174 -43.80 -6.37 0.13
CA HIS A 174 -44.10 -5.36 1.14
C HIS A 174 -43.51 -5.70 2.53
N ILE A 175 -42.24 -6.11 2.55
CA ILE A 175 -41.49 -6.40 3.76
C ILE A 175 -40.87 -5.11 4.30
N VAL A 176 -40.98 -4.91 5.62
CA VAL A 176 -40.49 -3.70 6.32
C VAL A 176 -39.26 -3.98 7.17
N ASP A 177 -39.07 -5.23 7.62
CA ASP A 177 -37.91 -5.62 8.42
C ASP A 177 -37.50 -7.09 8.19
N VAL A 178 -36.23 -7.40 8.42
CA VAL A 178 -35.66 -8.74 8.26
C VAL A 178 -34.66 -9.05 9.36
N ALA A 179 -34.61 -10.31 9.79
CA ALA A 179 -33.67 -10.77 10.80
C ALA A 179 -33.05 -12.12 10.39
N CYS A 180 -31.73 -12.23 10.60
CA CYS A 180 -30.96 -13.44 10.29
C CYS A 180 -30.53 -14.15 11.57
N GLY A 181 -30.78 -15.46 11.64
CA GLY A 181 -30.15 -16.34 12.61
C GLY A 181 -28.84 -16.95 12.09
N ARG A 182 -28.40 -18.05 12.71
CA ARG A 182 -27.23 -18.79 12.20
C ARG A 182 -27.56 -19.50 10.89
N ALA A 183 -28.73 -20.14 10.83
CA ALA A 183 -29.17 -21.00 9.74
C ALA A 183 -30.68 -20.86 9.45
N HIS A 184 -31.32 -19.81 9.97
CA HIS A 184 -32.72 -19.49 9.69
C HIS A 184 -32.86 -17.98 9.47
N SER A 185 -34.01 -17.60 8.91
CA SER A 185 -34.32 -16.26 8.46
C SER A 185 -35.75 -15.90 8.86
N ALA A 186 -35.98 -14.62 9.14
CA ALA A 186 -37.30 -14.09 9.41
C ALA A 186 -37.52 -12.76 8.66
N ALA A 187 -38.76 -12.50 8.27
CA ALA A 187 -39.20 -11.25 7.66
C ALA A 187 -40.50 -10.77 8.29
N LEU A 188 -40.63 -9.45 8.42
CA LEU A 188 -41.82 -8.76 8.91
C LEU A 188 -42.49 -8.02 7.76
N GLY A 189 -43.74 -8.36 7.47
CA GLY A 189 -44.58 -7.65 6.51
C GLY A 189 -45.12 -6.33 7.08
N HIS A 190 -45.43 -5.37 6.21
CA HIS A 190 -46.05 -4.09 6.57
C HIS A 190 -47.37 -4.21 7.37
N ASN A 191 -48.07 -5.35 7.24
CA ASN A 191 -49.30 -5.67 7.96
C ASN A 191 -49.06 -6.36 9.32
N GLY A 192 -47.80 -6.48 9.75
CA GLY A 192 -47.41 -7.16 10.97
C GLY A 192 -47.35 -8.68 10.87
N ALA A 193 -47.48 -9.26 9.66
CA ALA A 193 -47.32 -10.69 9.45
C ALA A 193 -45.83 -11.10 9.52
N VAL A 194 -45.52 -12.21 10.19
CA VAL A 194 -44.16 -12.75 10.30
C VAL A 194 -44.01 -13.96 9.40
N TYR A 195 -42.91 -14.00 8.66
CA TYR A 195 -42.52 -15.14 7.84
C TYR A 195 -41.20 -15.70 8.36
N THR A 196 -41.09 -17.02 8.50
CA THR A 196 -39.85 -17.71 8.91
C THR A 196 -39.49 -18.80 7.91
N TRP A 197 -38.18 -19.02 7.70
CA TRP A 197 -37.64 -20.09 6.84
C TRP A 197 -36.19 -20.44 7.19
N GLY A 198 -35.68 -21.53 6.62
CA GLY A 198 -34.38 -22.12 6.93
C GLY A 198 -34.49 -23.30 7.89
N SER A 199 -33.48 -23.50 8.74
CA SER A 199 -33.45 -24.58 9.73
C SER A 199 -34.52 -24.38 10.81
N GLY A 200 -35.35 -25.40 11.00
CA GLY A 200 -36.30 -25.53 12.11
C GLY A 200 -35.80 -26.47 13.21
N GLU A 201 -34.55 -26.95 13.12
CA GLU A 201 -33.87 -27.60 14.23
C GLU A 201 -33.98 -26.73 15.49
N ASP A 202 -34.32 -27.36 16.62
CA ASP A 202 -34.57 -26.70 17.90
C ASP A 202 -35.75 -25.69 17.89
N GLY A 203 -36.60 -25.67 16.86
CA GLY A 203 -37.84 -24.89 16.84
C GLY A 203 -37.70 -23.41 16.49
N ALA A 204 -36.56 -22.96 15.94
CA ALA A 204 -36.28 -21.54 15.67
C ALA A 204 -37.30 -20.85 14.73
N LEU A 205 -38.03 -21.64 13.92
CA LEU A 205 -39.04 -21.15 12.99
C LEU A 205 -40.38 -20.81 13.66
N GLY A 206 -40.67 -21.34 14.85
CA GLY A 206 -41.97 -21.17 15.50
C GLY A 206 -43.08 -22.06 14.92
N LEU A 207 -42.72 -22.89 13.93
CA LEU A 207 -43.60 -23.85 13.29
C LEU A 207 -43.38 -25.19 13.99
N ASP A 208 -44.44 -25.71 14.61
CA ASP A 208 -44.37 -26.99 15.29
C ASP A 208 -44.04 -28.11 14.28
N ASP A 209 -43.12 -28.99 14.67
CA ASP A 209 -42.70 -30.17 13.90
C ASP A 209 -42.17 -29.92 12.46
N VAL A 210 -41.50 -28.78 12.22
CA VAL A 210 -40.83 -28.50 10.93
C VAL A 210 -39.30 -28.57 11.10
N GLU A 211 -38.64 -29.54 10.45
CA GLU A 211 -37.17 -29.65 10.47
C GLU A 211 -36.48 -28.54 9.66
N SER A 212 -37.03 -28.17 8.51
CA SER A 212 -36.53 -27.09 7.66
C SER A 212 -37.62 -26.59 6.72
N ALA A 213 -37.71 -25.28 6.55
CA ALA A 213 -38.60 -24.63 5.59
C ALA A 213 -37.77 -23.96 4.48
N LEU A 214 -37.85 -24.46 3.24
CA LEU A 214 -37.07 -23.94 2.12
C LEU A 214 -37.63 -22.66 1.50
N ILE A 215 -38.82 -22.25 1.94
CA ILE A 215 -39.55 -21.08 1.47
C ILE A 215 -40.06 -20.28 2.68
N PRO A 216 -40.19 -18.95 2.56
CA PRO A 216 -40.83 -18.13 3.58
C PRO A 216 -42.23 -18.65 3.90
N THR A 217 -42.44 -19.01 5.16
CA THR A 217 -43.69 -19.59 5.65
C THR A 217 -44.28 -18.65 6.70
N ALA A 218 -45.54 -18.29 6.54
CA ALA A 218 -46.22 -17.38 7.46
C ALA A 218 -46.45 -18.07 8.82
N LEU A 219 -46.14 -17.35 9.90
CA LEU A 219 -46.33 -17.79 11.26
C LEU A 219 -47.66 -17.27 11.81
N LEU A 220 -48.45 -18.15 12.45
CA LEU A 220 -49.69 -17.77 13.11
C LEU A 220 -49.37 -17.23 14.51
N LEU A 221 -49.50 -15.91 14.68
CA LEU A 221 -49.27 -15.21 15.93
C LEU A 221 -50.58 -14.63 16.48
N PRO A 222 -50.70 -14.48 17.81
CA PRO A 222 -51.91 -13.99 18.45
C PRO A 222 -52.27 -12.55 18.06
N SER A 223 -51.28 -11.77 17.62
CA SER A 223 -51.43 -10.38 17.21
C SER A 223 -50.35 -9.98 16.19
N SER A 224 -50.52 -8.81 15.58
CA SER A 224 -49.54 -8.25 14.65
C SER A 224 -48.21 -7.96 15.34
N VAL A 225 -47.11 -8.14 14.63
CA VAL A 225 -45.75 -7.91 15.15
C VAL A 225 -45.23 -6.55 14.69
N GLN A 226 -44.51 -5.85 15.57
CA GLN A 226 -43.86 -4.57 15.28
C GLN A 226 -42.34 -4.68 15.10
N ALA A 227 -41.69 -5.70 15.67
CA ALA A 227 -40.26 -5.92 15.56
C ALA A 227 -39.90 -7.40 15.69
N ILE A 228 -38.87 -7.85 14.98
CA ILE A 228 -38.35 -9.21 15.01
C ILE A 228 -36.83 -9.21 15.22
N ALA A 229 -36.32 -10.19 15.96
CA ALA A 229 -34.88 -10.39 16.11
C ALA A 229 -34.52 -11.88 16.22
N CYS A 230 -33.50 -12.29 15.48
CA CYS A 230 -33.03 -13.68 15.47
C CYS A 230 -31.68 -13.78 16.19
N GLY A 231 -31.55 -14.75 17.09
CA GLY A 231 -30.26 -15.19 17.65
C GLY A 231 -29.67 -16.36 16.88
N SER A 232 -28.84 -17.20 17.50
CA SER A 232 -28.25 -18.33 16.75
C SER A 232 -29.28 -19.37 16.33
N ARG A 233 -30.17 -19.78 17.23
CA ARG A 233 -31.18 -20.84 17.04
C ARG A 233 -32.49 -20.53 17.77
N HIS A 234 -32.76 -19.25 17.97
CA HIS A 234 -33.97 -18.75 18.63
C HIS A 234 -34.40 -17.44 18.00
N THR A 235 -35.67 -17.11 18.17
CA THR A 235 -36.30 -15.93 17.59
C THR A 235 -37.10 -15.22 18.66
N LEU A 236 -37.04 -13.90 18.64
CA LEU A 236 -37.81 -12.99 19.49
C LEU A 236 -38.67 -12.11 18.61
N ALA A 237 -39.87 -11.77 19.09
CA ALA A 237 -40.75 -10.81 18.44
C ALA A 237 -41.43 -9.92 19.46
N ILE A 238 -41.67 -8.66 19.09
CA ILE A 238 -42.51 -7.74 19.86
C ILE A 238 -43.84 -7.58 19.13
N THR A 239 -44.95 -7.83 19.81
CA THR A 239 -46.30 -7.64 19.27
C THR A 239 -46.72 -6.16 19.30
N SER A 240 -47.81 -5.81 18.61
CA SER A 240 -48.45 -4.50 18.66
C SER A 240 -48.88 -4.08 20.07
N GLU A 241 -49.14 -5.05 20.96
CA GLU A 241 -49.50 -4.85 22.36
C GLU A 241 -48.27 -4.72 23.27
N PHE A 242 -47.06 -4.63 22.69
CA PHE A 242 -45.78 -4.56 23.39
C PHE A 242 -45.41 -5.81 24.19
N THR A 243 -46.08 -6.94 23.95
CA THR A 243 -45.71 -8.24 24.52
C THR A 243 -44.52 -8.82 23.77
N VAL A 244 -43.63 -9.51 24.50
CA VAL A 244 -42.44 -10.14 23.90
C VAL A 244 -42.65 -11.63 23.82
N LEU A 245 -42.62 -12.16 22.60
CA LEU A 245 -42.68 -13.58 22.31
C LEU A 245 -41.27 -14.13 22.07
N SER A 246 -41.03 -15.37 22.48
CA SER A 246 -39.78 -16.09 22.29
C SER A 246 -40.03 -17.55 21.95
N TRP A 247 -39.20 -18.10 21.07
CA TRP A 247 -39.22 -19.52 20.72
C TRP A 247 -37.87 -19.96 20.13
N GLY A 248 -37.66 -21.27 20.10
CA GLY A 248 -36.47 -21.95 19.63
C GLY A 248 -35.67 -22.61 20.76
N TRP A 249 -34.37 -22.72 20.52
CA TRP A 249 -33.43 -23.36 21.44
C TRP A 249 -33.27 -22.57 22.74
N ASN A 250 -33.27 -23.24 23.90
CA ASN A 250 -33.29 -22.58 25.22
C ASN A 250 -32.31 -23.12 26.27
N MET A 251 -31.31 -23.91 25.89
CA MET A 251 -30.41 -24.57 26.87
C MET A 251 -29.56 -23.60 27.73
N TYR A 252 -29.48 -22.32 27.35
CA TYR A 252 -28.84 -21.26 28.15
C TYR A 252 -29.85 -20.20 28.63
N GLY A 253 -31.14 -20.55 28.71
CA GLY A 253 -32.18 -19.63 29.20
C GLY A 253 -32.43 -18.44 28.29
N GLN A 254 -31.98 -18.46 27.03
CA GLN A 254 -32.10 -17.36 26.08
C GLN A 254 -33.55 -17.04 25.68
N LEU A 255 -34.52 -17.89 25.99
CA LEU A 255 -35.94 -17.54 25.81
C LEU A 255 -36.49 -16.69 26.96
N GLY A 256 -35.83 -16.67 28.12
CA GLY A 256 -36.27 -15.83 29.25
C GLY A 256 -37.54 -16.32 29.97
N LEU A 257 -37.98 -17.55 29.69
CA LEU A 257 -39.24 -18.13 30.16
C LEU A 257 -39.18 -18.66 31.61
N GLY A 258 -38.02 -18.65 32.26
CA GLY A 258 -37.88 -19.17 33.61
C GLY A 258 -37.40 -20.62 33.71
N HIS A 259 -37.16 -21.29 32.58
CA HIS A 259 -36.68 -22.68 32.48
C HIS A 259 -35.73 -22.82 31.26
N LEU A 260 -35.15 -24.01 31.06
CA LEU A 260 -34.12 -24.27 30.02
C LEU A 260 -34.62 -25.14 28.86
N ASP A 261 -35.90 -25.53 28.87
CA ASP A 261 -36.44 -26.39 27.82
C ASP A 261 -36.65 -25.60 26.53
N THR A 262 -36.27 -26.22 25.42
CA THR A 262 -36.53 -25.72 24.07
C THR A 262 -38.04 -25.60 23.86
N VAL A 263 -38.48 -24.46 23.31
CA VAL A 263 -39.90 -24.19 23.06
C VAL A 263 -40.09 -23.93 21.57
N ARG A 264 -40.85 -24.78 20.89
CA ARG A 264 -40.97 -24.75 19.42
C ARG A 264 -42.06 -23.81 18.90
N ILE A 265 -42.91 -23.32 19.79
CA ILE A 265 -44.01 -22.41 19.47
C ILE A 265 -43.80 -21.04 20.12
N PRO A 266 -44.20 -19.93 19.48
CA PRO A 266 -44.10 -18.59 20.05
C PRO A 266 -44.77 -18.50 21.42
N THR A 267 -43.97 -18.20 22.45
CA THR A 267 -44.43 -18.15 23.85
C THR A 267 -44.08 -16.81 24.48
N GLU A 268 -45.02 -16.23 25.21
CA GLU A 268 -44.85 -14.95 25.88
C GLU A 268 -43.85 -15.03 27.05
N ILE A 269 -42.95 -14.06 27.15
CA ILE A 269 -42.01 -13.92 28.25
C ILE A 269 -42.71 -13.31 29.47
N PRO A 270 -42.94 -14.06 30.56
CA PRO A 270 -43.75 -13.57 31.69
C PRO A 270 -43.14 -12.36 32.41
N SER A 271 -41.82 -12.19 32.33
CA SER A 271 -41.10 -11.12 33.03
C SER A 271 -41.38 -9.72 32.47
N PHE A 272 -41.96 -9.61 31.27
CA PHE A 272 -42.33 -8.33 30.65
C PHE A 272 -43.83 -8.02 30.75
N LEU A 273 -44.61 -8.83 31.45
CA LEU A 273 -46.03 -8.56 31.66
C LEU A 273 -46.22 -7.20 32.35
N GLY A 274 -46.96 -6.30 31.71
CA GLY A 274 -47.17 -4.93 32.19
C GLY A 274 -46.06 -3.93 31.86
N HIS A 275 -44.99 -4.35 31.18
CA HIS A 275 -43.91 -3.48 30.69
C HIS A 275 -44.01 -3.26 29.18
N LYS A 276 -43.80 -2.02 28.75
CA LYS A 276 -43.81 -1.66 27.32
C LYS A 276 -42.42 -1.88 26.72
N VAL A 277 -42.17 -3.01 26.06
CA VAL A 277 -40.86 -3.23 25.39
C VAL A 277 -40.85 -2.55 24.02
N VAL A 278 -39.82 -1.73 23.74
CA VAL A 278 -39.72 -0.96 22.48
C VAL A 278 -38.64 -1.46 21.52
N GLN A 279 -37.66 -2.22 22.00
CA GLN A 279 -36.59 -2.77 21.18
C GLN A 279 -36.09 -4.09 21.76
N ILE A 280 -35.76 -5.04 20.89
CA ILE A 280 -35.13 -6.32 21.21
C ILE A 280 -33.84 -6.47 20.41
N VAL A 281 -32.80 -7.00 21.05
CA VAL A 281 -31.51 -7.25 20.42
C VAL A 281 -31.06 -8.66 20.79
N CYS A 282 -30.81 -9.49 19.77
CA CYS A 282 -30.28 -10.83 19.97
C CYS A 282 -28.77 -10.85 19.75
N GLY A 283 -28.06 -11.56 20.61
CA GLY A 283 -26.71 -12.06 20.38
C GLY A 283 -26.75 -13.49 19.82
N PHE A 284 -25.64 -14.22 19.92
CA PHE A 284 -25.65 -15.64 19.54
C PHE A 284 -26.49 -16.50 20.51
N ARG A 285 -26.36 -16.26 21.82
CA ARG A 285 -27.00 -17.06 22.89
C ARG A 285 -27.48 -16.22 24.09
N HIS A 286 -27.50 -14.90 23.94
CA HIS A 286 -27.91 -13.94 24.94
C HIS A 286 -28.69 -12.82 24.26
N ASN A 287 -29.52 -12.10 25.01
CA ASN A 287 -30.41 -11.09 24.45
C ASN A 287 -30.54 -9.90 25.36
N PHE A 288 -31.03 -8.81 24.77
CA PHE A 288 -31.43 -7.62 25.48
C PHE A 288 -32.81 -7.13 25.04
N ALA A 289 -33.52 -6.51 25.97
CA ALA A 289 -34.75 -5.78 25.73
C ALA A 289 -34.63 -4.38 26.32
N VAL A 290 -35.23 -3.40 25.65
CA VAL A 290 -35.23 -2.00 26.05
C VAL A 290 -36.65 -1.62 26.48
N VAL A 291 -36.80 -1.17 27.71
CA VAL A 291 -38.06 -0.73 28.31
C VAL A 291 -37.98 0.76 28.60
N PRO A 292 -38.89 1.61 28.09
CA PRO A 292 -38.90 3.04 28.41
C PRO A 292 -39.19 3.26 29.89
N HIS A 293 -38.47 4.20 30.51
CA HIS A 293 -38.68 4.57 31.91
C HIS A 293 -39.59 5.81 32.01
N SER A 294 -39.09 6.99 31.62
CA SER A 294 -39.91 8.22 31.51
C SER A 294 -39.25 9.23 30.55
N GLY A 295 -40.01 9.81 29.62
CA GLY A 295 -39.46 10.76 28.64
C GLY A 295 -38.58 10.09 27.56
N MET A 296 -37.29 10.44 27.51
CA MET A 296 -36.32 9.94 26.52
C MET A 296 -35.35 8.88 27.05
N THR A 297 -35.53 8.42 28.30
CA THR A 297 -34.65 7.45 28.96
C THR A 297 -35.24 6.04 28.97
N VAL A 298 -34.36 5.04 29.02
CA VAL A 298 -34.70 3.63 28.95
C VAL A 298 -33.93 2.80 29.98
N ASP A 299 -34.52 1.67 30.36
CA ASP A 299 -33.89 0.61 31.13
C ASP A 299 -33.59 -0.59 30.21
N VAL A 300 -32.37 -1.12 30.30
CA VAL A 300 -31.96 -2.29 29.51
C VAL A 300 -32.02 -3.55 30.37
N PHE A 301 -32.70 -4.58 29.87
CA PHE A 301 -32.79 -5.90 30.47
C PHE A 301 -31.99 -6.90 29.65
N GLY A 302 -31.23 -7.80 30.29
CA GLY A 302 -30.44 -8.85 29.65
C GLY A 302 -30.73 -10.24 30.21
N TRP A 303 -30.67 -11.27 29.35
CA TRP A 303 -30.81 -12.67 29.72
C TRP A 303 -30.16 -13.62 28.71
N GLY A 304 -29.98 -14.87 29.11
CA GLY A 304 -29.36 -15.95 28.35
C GLY A 304 -27.99 -16.35 28.89
N TRP A 305 -27.08 -16.72 28.00
CA TRP A 305 -25.73 -17.16 28.34
C TRP A 305 -24.85 -16.02 28.84
N ASN A 306 -24.06 -16.24 29.92
CA ASN A 306 -23.25 -15.21 30.58
C ASN A 306 -21.88 -15.69 31.12
N GLU A 307 -21.36 -16.84 30.66
CA GLU A 307 -20.06 -17.36 31.14
C GLU A 307 -18.88 -16.38 30.98
N HIS A 308 -18.92 -15.53 29.96
CA HIS A 308 -17.88 -14.53 29.69
C HIS A 308 -18.29 -13.09 30.07
N GLY A 309 -19.38 -12.96 30.84
CA GLY A 309 -19.87 -11.66 31.26
C GLY A 309 -20.59 -10.86 30.18
N GLN A 310 -21.02 -11.48 29.07
CA GLN A 310 -21.66 -10.80 27.94
C GLN A 310 -23.02 -10.15 28.26
N LEU A 311 -23.63 -10.43 29.42
CA LEU A 311 -24.81 -9.72 29.92
C LEU A 311 -24.48 -8.47 30.73
N GLY A 312 -23.22 -8.27 31.13
CA GLY A 312 -22.79 -7.11 31.89
C GLY A 312 -23.13 -7.22 33.37
N ASP A 313 -23.45 -6.08 33.98
CA ASP A 313 -23.63 -5.89 35.43
C ASP A 313 -25.11 -6.04 35.87
N ILE A 314 -25.68 -7.20 35.59
CA ILE A 314 -27.05 -7.55 35.97
C ILE A 314 -27.31 -7.45 37.50
N GLU A 315 -28.54 -7.09 37.86
CA GLU A 315 -28.97 -6.71 39.22
C GLU A 315 -28.67 -7.76 40.31
N LEU A 316 -28.79 -9.06 39.99
CA LEU A 316 -28.73 -10.12 41.01
C LEU A 316 -27.36 -10.43 41.60
N GLY A 317 -26.26 -9.79 41.17
CA GLY A 317 -24.94 -9.84 41.84
C GLY A 317 -24.29 -11.22 42.01
N LEU A 318 -24.95 -12.29 41.54
CA LEU A 318 -24.48 -13.66 41.51
C LEU A 318 -23.83 -13.92 40.16
N ASP A 319 -22.67 -14.57 40.18
CA ASP A 319 -21.89 -15.00 39.01
C ASP A 319 -22.59 -16.13 38.25
N LEU A 320 -23.84 -15.90 37.83
CA LEU A 320 -24.63 -16.88 37.12
C LEU A 320 -24.12 -16.98 35.68
N ALA A 321 -23.65 -18.18 35.33
CA ALA A 321 -23.27 -18.55 33.97
C ALA A 321 -24.46 -18.47 32.99
N VAL A 322 -25.69 -18.60 33.51
CA VAL A 322 -26.95 -18.59 32.75
C VAL A 322 -28.02 -17.80 33.50
N VAL A 323 -28.66 -16.88 32.78
CA VAL A 323 -29.75 -16.04 33.28
C VAL A 323 -31.02 -16.38 32.49
N HIS A 324 -31.92 -17.15 33.09
CA HIS A 324 -33.09 -17.71 32.41
C HIS A 324 -34.36 -16.84 32.53
N ARG A 325 -34.26 -15.66 33.17
CA ARG A 325 -35.30 -14.62 33.21
C ARG A 325 -34.65 -13.26 32.96
N PRO A 326 -35.26 -12.35 32.17
CA PRO A 326 -34.79 -10.98 31.99
C PRO A 326 -34.44 -10.28 33.31
N GLN A 327 -33.23 -9.72 33.38
CA GLN A 327 -32.77 -8.93 34.52
C GLN A 327 -32.25 -7.58 34.08
N ARG A 328 -32.48 -6.54 34.89
CA ARG A 328 -32.03 -5.18 34.57
C ARG A 328 -30.51 -5.06 34.72
N LEU A 329 -29.88 -4.31 33.82
CA LEU A 329 -28.46 -3.95 33.89
C LEU A 329 -28.30 -2.69 34.74
N ARG A 330 -27.47 -2.73 35.78
CA ARG A 330 -27.31 -1.61 36.72
C ARG A 330 -26.71 -0.37 36.08
N SER A 331 -25.74 -0.54 35.18
CA SER A 331 -25.08 0.57 34.48
C SER A 331 -25.91 1.19 33.35
N LEU A 332 -27.02 0.56 32.94
CA LEU A 332 -27.89 1.02 31.85
C LEU A 332 -29.33 1.26 32.33
N MET A 333 -29.47 1.86 33.51
CA MET A 333 -30.74 2.35 34.05
C MET A 333 -30.89 3.84 33.77
N ASP A 334 -32.09 4.26 33.36
CA ASP A 334 -32.41 5.67 33.08
C ASP A 334 -31.44 6.34 32.09
N VAL A 335 -31.01 5.61 31.06
CA VAL A 335 -30.04 6.07 30.05
C VAL A 335 -30.70 6.49 28.75
N SER A 336 -30.10 7.42 28.01
CA SER A 336 -30.53 7.76 26.63
C SER A 336 -29.76 6.89 25.62
N LEU A 337 -30.27 5.67 25.42
CA LEU A 337 -29.68 4.67 24.51
C LEU A 337 -29.86 5.09 23.05
N THR A 338 -28.77 5.15 22.27
CA THR A 338 -28.82 5.44 20.83
C THR A 338 -28.74 4.17 19.99
N SER A 339 -27.92 3.20 20.41
CA SER A 339 -27.73 1.94 19.70
C SER A 339 -27.29 0.83 20.65
N LEU A 340 -27.69 -0.41 20.37
CA LEU A 340 -27.35 -1.60 21.14
C LEU A 340 -27.15 -2.78 20.19
N ALA A 341 -26.06 -3.51 20.36
CA ALA A 341 -25.70 -4.67 19.56
C ALA A 341 -25.10 -5.78 20.41
N ALA A 342 -25.39 -7.02 20.02
CA ALA A 342 -24.94 -8.22 20.72
C ALA A 342 -24.29 -9.19 19.72
N GLY A 343 -23.05 -9.56 19.99
CA GLY A 343 -22.21 -10.40 19.13
C GLY A 343 -22.21 -11.86 19.55
N GLY A 344 -21.08 -12.54 19.27
CA GLY A 344 -20.86 -13.93 19.65
C GLY A 344 -20.81 -14.14 21.17
N ARG A 345 -19.93 -13.40 21.85
CA ARG A 345 -19.67 -13.48 23.31
C ARG A 345 -19.41 -12.11 23.95
N HIS A 346 -19.83 -11.04 23.29
CA HIS A 346 -19.61 -9.67 23.70
C HIS A 346 -20.81 -8.82 23.28
N SER A 347 -20.92 -7.63 23.87
CA SER A 347 -22.05 -6.73 23.69
C SER A 347 -21.55 -5.28 23.71
N LEU A 348 -22.20 -4.45 22.91
CA LEU A 348 -21.86 -3.04 22.74
C LEU A 348 -23.14 -2.21 22.84
N CYS A 349 -23.05 -1.05 23.48
CA CYS A 349 -24.09 -0.04 23.42
C CYS A 349 -23.49 1.34 23.20
N SER A 350 -24.32 2.27 22.74
CA SER A 350 -24.01 3.68 22.73
C SER A 350 -25.09 4.45 23.48
N VAL A 351 -24.65 5.36 24.34
CA VAL A 351 -25.48 6.17 25.21
C VAL A 351 -25.13 7.64 24.98
N HIS A 352 -26.11 8.45 24.64
CA HIS A 352 -25.92 9.89 24.46
C HIS A 352 -26.02 10.60 25.83
N PRO A 353 -25.11 11.53 26.19
CA PRO A 353 -23.90 11.99 25.49
C PRO A 353 -22.61 11.24 25.91
N HIS A 354 -22.74 10.17 26.71
CA HIS A 354 -21.64 9.56 27.47
C HIS A 354 -20.69 8.66 26.66
N GLY A 355 -21.00 8.37 25.39
CA GLY A 355 -20.13 7.63 24.48
C GLY A 355 -20.63 6.20 24.21
N SER A 356 -19.72 5.32 23.77
CA SER A 356 -20.04 3.90 23.58
C SER A 356 -19.44 3.05 24.70
N PHE A 357 -20.08 1.95 25.04
CA PHE A 357 -19.63 1.02 26.06
C PHE A 357 -19.61 -0.39 25.52
N ALA A 358 -18.62 -1.17 25.93
CA ALA A 358 -18.46 -2.55 25.51
C ALA A 358 -18.13 -3.45 26.71
N TRP A 359 -18.62 -4.69 26.67
CA TRP A 359 -18.43 -5.70 27.70
C TRP A 359 -18.54 -7.13 27.13
N GLY A 360 -18.15 -8.13 27.92
CA GLY A 360 -18.10 -9.55 27.58
C GLY A 360 -16.68 -10.08 27.36
N ARG A 361 -16.54 -11.10 26.50
CA ARG A 361 -15.24 -11.68 26.11
C ARG A 361 -14.48 -10.69 25.22
N GLY A 362 -13.20 -10.45 25.52
CA GLY A 362 -12.30 -9.61 24.73
C GLY A 362 -10.99 -10.28 24.34
N THR A 363 -10.95 -11.62 24.26
CA THR A 363 -9.72 -12.37 23.95
C THR A 363 -9.20 -12.11 22.55
N ASP A 364 -10.09 -11.76 21.63
CA ASP A 364 -9.79 -11.48 20.22
C ASP A 364 -9.78 -9.95 19.95
N GLY A 365 -9.87 -9.12 21.01
CA GLY A 365 -9.93 -7.66 20.93
C GLY A 365 -11.31 -7.09 20.61
N GLU A 366 -12.36 -7.90 20.56
CA GLU A 366 -13.70 -7.55 20.07
C GLU A 366 -14.44 -6.51 20.94
N VAL A 367 -14.01 -6.34 22.19
CA VAL A 367 -14.53 -5.31 23.11
C VAL A 367 -13.91 -3.93 22.80
N GLY A 368 -12.69 -3.87 22.24
CA GLY A 368 -12.10 -2.60 21.77
C GLY A 368 -11.52 -1.69 22.85
N THR A 369 -11.26 -2.19 24.06
CA THR A 369 -10.76 -1.38 25.19
C THR A 369 -9.26 -1.14 25.18
N GLY A 370 -8.53 -1.77 24.25
CA GLY A 370 -7.06 -1.82 24.26
C GLY A 370 -6.47 -2.84 25.23
N VAL A 371 -7.31 -3.60 25.94
CA VAL A 371 -6.89 -4.64 26.87
C VAL A 371 -7.57 -5.96 26.51
N ILE A 372 -6.79 -7.04 26.47
CA ILE A 372 -7.29 -8.39 26.21
C ILE A 372 -7.78 -8.99 27.52
N THR A 373 -9.08 -9.31 27.60
CA THR A 373 -9.70 -9.87 28.81
C THR A 373 -10.55 -11.10 28.44
N SER A 374 -10.51 -12.15 29.26
CA SER A 374 -11.29 -13.39 29.02
C SER A 374 -12.76 -13.26 29.39
N SER A 375 -13.07 -12.33 30.31
CA SER A 375 -14.41 -12.00 30.78
C SER A 375 -14.39 -10.57 31.34
N GLN A 376 -15.29 -9.72 30.87
CA GLN A 376 -15.44 -8.34 31.32
C GLN A 376 -16.92 -8.05 31.58
N ARG A 377 -17.34 -8.05 32.84
CA ARG A 377 -18.73 -7.76 33.22
C ARG A 377 -19.02 -6.27 33.38
N THR A 378 -17.98 -5.47 33.63
CA THR A 378 -18.10 -4.03 33.71
C THR A 378 -18.16 -3.42 32.32
N LEU A 379 -19.07 -2.46 32.16
CA LEU A 379 -19.18 -1.69 30.93
C LEU A 379 -17.98 -0.73 30.84
N THR A 380 -17.11 -0.94 29.86
CA THR A 380 -15.95 -0.07 29.64
C THR A 380 -16.25 0.87 28.48
N CYS A 381 -15.98 2.15 28.67
CA CYS A 381 -16.18 3.15 27.64
C CYS A 381 -15.17 2.95 26.50
N ILE A 382 -15.67 3.03 25.27
CA ILE A 382 -14.94 2.98 24.01
C ILE A 382 -15.42 4.16 23.15
N LEU A 383 -14.58 4.63 22.23
CA LEU A 383 -14.90 5.80 21.39
C LEU A 383 -15.28 7.05 22.22
N HIS A 384 -14.46 7.39 23.21
CA HIS A 384 -14.66 8.56 24.08
C HIS A 384 -14.94 9.84 23.29
N HIS A 385 -15.92 10.62 23.75
CA HIS A 385 -16.30 11.93 23.20
C HIS A 385 -16.67 11.93 21.70
N ARG A 386 -17.15 10.79 21.17
CA ARG A 386 -17.65 10.69 19.80
C ARG A 386 -19.13 10.37 19.80
N VAL A 387 -19.87 10.99 18.86
CA VAL A 387 -21.29 10.68 18.64
C VAL A 387 -21.37 9.43 17.78
N VAL A 388 -21.82 8.31 18.36
CA VAL A 388 -21.96 7.03 17.65
C VAL A 388 -23.43 6.82 17.29
N PHE A 389 -23.70 6.65 16.00
CA PHE A 389 -25.05 6.46 15.46
C PHE A 389 -25.51 5.02 15.53
N GLN A 390 -24.60 4.08 15.23
CA GLN A 390 -24.92 2.67 15.21
C GLN A 390 -23.69 1.85 15.63
N VAL A 391 -23.93 0.81 16.42
CA VAL A 391 -22.95 -0.25 16.68
C VAL A 391 -23.46 -1.57 16.09
N ALA A 392 -22.53 -2.42 15.64
CA ALA A 392 -22.83 -3.77 15.17
C ALA A 392 -21.75 -4.74 15.61
N CYS A 393 -22.15 -5.97 15.96
CA CYS A 393 -21.26 -6.98 16.53
C CYS A 393 -21.32 -8.27 15.71
N GLY A 394 -20.17 -8.78 15.30
CA GLY A 394 -20.03 -10.09 14.68
C GLY A 394 -19.73 -11.19 15.71
N TRP A 395 -19.12 -12.29 15.26
CA TRP A 395 -18.71 -13.36 16.18
C TRP A 395 -17.58 -12.90 17.13
N ALA A 396 -16.54 -12.29 16.58
CA ALA A 396 -15.31 -11.87 17.27
C ALA A 396 -14.76 -10.54 16.73
N HIS A 397 -15.62 -9.68 16.17
CA HIS A 397 -15.28 -8.34 15.73
C HIS A 397 -16.48 -7.42 15.92
N SER A 398 -16.22 -6.12 15.97
CA SER A 398 -17.19 -5.08 16.25
C SER A 398 -16.99 -3.91 15.31
N VAL A 399 -18.08 -3.19 15.03
CA VAL A 399 -18.12 -2.07 14.11
C VAL A 399 -18.93 -0.93 14.72
N GLY A 400 -18.43 0.30 14.57
CA GLY A 400 -19.09 1.52 15.00
C GLY A 400 -19.21 2.52 13.88
N LEU A 401 -20.42 3.04 13.68
CA LEU A 401 -20.73 4.14 12.77
C LEU A 401 -20.73 5.45 13.55
N VAL A 402 -19.76 6.32 13.27
CA VAL A 402 -19.41 7.45 14.13
C VAL A 402 -19.51 8.76 13.36
N GLN A 403 -20.16 9.76 13.94
CA GLN A 403 -20.08 11.13 13.43
C GLN A 403 -18.69 11.68 13.69
N GLU A 404 -17.96 12.03 12.63
CA GLU A 404 -16.79 12.87 12.83
C GLU A 404 -17.24 14.32 12.93
N ASP A 405 -17.01 14.92 14.09
CA ASP A 405 -17.01 16.37 14.15
C ASP A 405 -15.83 16.86 13.31
N VAL A 406 -16.14 17.64 12.28
CA VAL A 406 -15.17 18.50 11.57
C VAL A 406 -14.41 19.41 12.56
N CYS A 407 -14.88 19.50 13.82
CA CYS A 407 -14.28 20.24 14.92
C CYS A 407 -13.55 19.37 15.99
N ALA A 408 -13.67 18.05 15.97
CA ALA A 408 -12.88 17.17 16.85
C ALA A 408 -11.44 17.01 16.36
N SER A 409 -11.18 17.31 15.08
CA SER A 409 -9.84 17.60 14.57
C SER A 409 -9.26 18.95 15.06
N THR A 410 -9.97 19.69 15.93
CA THR A 410 -9.51 20.95 16.52
C THR A 410 -9.42 20.95 18.05
N LEU A 411 -9.80 19.86 18.74
CA LEU A 411 -9.67 19.76 20.22
C LEU A 411 -8.83 18.57 20.71
N SER A 412 -8.30 17.73 19.82
CA SER A 412 -7.13 16.87 20.13
C SER A 412 -5.90 17.19 19.27
N THR A 413 -5.89 18.33 18.57
CA THR A 413 -4.65 18.89 18.06
C THR A 413 -4.04 19.73 19.16
N SER A 414 -3.26 19.10 20.04
CA SER A 414 -1.97 19.73 20.27
C SER A 414 -1.41 19.92 18.86
N VAL A 415 -1.27 21.16 18.40
CA VAL A 415 -0.47 21.47 17.23
C VAL A 415 0.91 20.94 17.59
N THR A 416 1.17 19.67 17.26
CA THR A 416 2.52 19.14 17.28
C THR A 416 3.17 19.81 16.10
N SER A 417 3.81 20.94 16.39
CA SER A 417 4.85 21.54 15.57
C SER A 417 5.56 20.42 14.80
N PHE A 418 5.62 20.55 13.47
CA PHE A 418 6.41 19.66 12.62
C PHE A 418 7.81 19.48 13.25
N LYS A 419 8.09 18.27 13.76
CA LYS A 419 9.38 17.98 14.38
C LYS A 419 10.36 17.69 13.26
N TRP A 420 11.26 18.66 13.02
CA TRP A 420 12.34 18.54 12.05
C TRP A 420 13.30 17.38 12.35
N MET A 421 13.42 16.98 13.62
CA MET A 421 14.37 15.96 14.04
C MET A 421 13.76 15.00 15.06
N THR A 422 14.03 13.70 14.91
CA THR A 422 13.73 12.63 15.88
C THR A 422 14.97 11.82 16.23
N SER A 423 14.85 10.93 17.22
CA SER A 423 15.93 10.01 17.58
C SER A 423 16.36 9.11 16.42
N GLY A 424 15.43 8.69 15.56
CA GLY A 424 15.72 7.88 14.38
C GLY A 424 16.49 8.62 13.29
N ASP A 425 16.47 9.96 13.26
CA ASP A 425 17.23 10.74 12.29
C ASP A 425 18.75 10.64 12.50
N TRP A 426 19.23 10.35 13.72
CA TRP A 426 20.65 10.19 14.01
C TRP A 426 21.24 8.92 13.40
N ASP A 427 20.53 7.79 13.54
CA ASP A 427 20.94 6.51 12.97
C ASP A 427 20.88 6.56 11.44
N ALA A 428 19.81 7.14 10.90
CA ALA A 428 19.66 7.36 9.47
C ALA A 428 20.72 8.31 8.89
N PHE A 429 21.08 9.37 9.63
CA PHE A 429 22.16 10.27 9.24
C PHE A 429 23.48 9.52 9.17
N SER A 430 23.80 8.67 10.14
CA SER A 430 25.03 7.86 10.10
C SER A 430 25.09 7.00 8.85
N GLY A 431 24.00 6.33 8.48
CA GLY A 431 23.94 5.53 7.25
C GLY A 431 24.18 6.38 5.99
N MET A 432 23.48 7.51 5.86
CA MET A 432 23.64 8.42 4.72
C MET A 432 25.02 9.07 4.65
N PHE A 433 25.60 9.41 5.80
CA PHE A 433 26.90 10.03 5.88
C PHE A 433 28.00 9.08 5.42
N VAL A 434 27.96 7.82 5.87
CA VAL A 434 28.86 6.76 5.39
C VAL A 434 28.70 6.56 3.88
N GLN A 435 27.45 6.49 3.39
CA GLN A 435 27.19 6.38 1.95
C GLN A 435 27.82 7.52 1.14
N THR A 436 27.67 8.76 1.64
CA THR A 436 28.19 9.96 0.98
C THR A 436 29.72 9.97 0.98
N ILE A 437 30.35 9.64 2.11
CA ILE A 437 31.83 9.54 2.19
C ILE A 437 32.35 8.47 1.23
N LEU A 438 31.76 7.28 1.26
CA LEU A 438 32.21 6.16 0.46
C LEU A 438 32.11 6.47 -1.04
N GLN A 439 31.10 7.24 -1.44
CA GLN A 439 31.00 7.72 -2.79
C GLN A 439 32.11 8.70 -3.18
N LEU A 440 32.45 9.65 -2.30
CA LEU A 440 33.58 10.55 -2.52
C LEU A 440 34.91 9.77 -2.55
N MET A 441 35.04 8.69 -1.76
CA MET A 441 36.17 7.77 -1.83
C MET A 441 36.28 7.09 -3.19
N ILE A 442 35.18 6.56 -3.71
CA ILE A 442 35.15 5.92 -5.03
C ILE A 442 35.57 6.92 -6.11
N VAL A 443 35.04 8.15 -6.11
CA VAL A 443 35.46 9.17 -7.08
C VAL A 443 36.95 9.49 -6.95
N SER A 444 37.45 9.59 -5.71
CA SER A 444 38.84 9.92 -5.42
C SER A 444 39.84 8.81 -5.74
N SER A 445 39.41 7.54 -5.77
CA SER A 445 40.27 6.42 -6.16
C SER A 445 40.17 6.14 -7.66
N LEU A 446 38.98 6.25 -8.23
CA LEU A 446 38.68 5.84 -9.60
C LEU A 446 39.25 6.83 -10.64
N LEU A 447 39.06 8.14 -10.46
CA LEU A 447 39.49 9.10 -11.48
C LEU A 447 41.02 9.20 -11.61
N PRO A 448 41.82 9.26 -10.53
CA PRO A 448 43.27 9.30 -10.65
C PRO A 448 43.85 8.04 -11.29
N THR A 449 43.23 6.88 -11.07
CA THR A 449 43.71 5.60 -11.61
C THR A 449 43.32 5.39 -13.07
N GLN A 450 42.09 5.73 -13.46
CA GLN A 450 41.59 5.42 -14.80
C GLN A 450 41.87 6.52 -15.83
N VAL A 451 41.78 7.80 -15.44
CA VAL A 451 41.98 8.95 -16.35
C VAL A 451 43.22 9.77 -16.01
N HIS A 452 44.12 9.24 -15.18
CA HIS A 452 45.38 9.88 -14.77
C HIS A 452 45.19 11.31 -14.25
N LEU A 453 44.08 11.55 -13.54
CA LEU A 453 43.71 12.87 -13.02
C LEU A 453 44.74 13.38 -12.01
N PRO A 454 45.27 14.61 -12.19
CA PRO A 454 46.07 15.26 -11.16
C PRO A 454 45.28 15.41 -9.84
N LEU A 455 45.88 14.97 -8.73
CA LEU A 455 45.25 15.05 -7.40
C LEU A 455 44.84 16.47 -7.01
N LYS A 456 45.55 17.48 -7.53
CA LYS A 456 45.21 18.88 -7.33
C LYS A 456 43.85 19.23 -7.91
N ASP A 457 43.59 18.89 -9.18
CA ASP A 457 42.33 19.22 -9.86
C ASP A 457 41.15 18.42 -9.28
N LEU A 458 41.40 17.20 -8.80
CA LEU A 458 40.44 16.39 -8.06
C LEU A 458 39.98 17.11 -6.78
N HIS A 459 40.94 17.54 -5.95
CA HIS A 459 40.65 18.18 -4.68
C HIS A 459 40.09 19.60 -4.86
N GLU A 460 40.60 20.36 -5.84
CA GLU A 460 40.24 21.76 -6.03
C GLU A 460 38.91 21.98 -6.78
N THR A 461 38.51 21.02 -7.64
CA THR A 461 37.43 21.22 -8.60
C THR A 461 36.30 20.19 -8.49
N ILE A 462 36.64 18.89 -8.58
CA ILE A 462 35.63 17.83 -8.71
C ILE A 462 34.95 17.50 -7.37
N LEU A 463 35.73 17.29 -6.30
CA LEU A 463 35.18 16.94 -4.99
C LEU A 463 34.27 18.04 -4.40
N PRO A 464 34.63 19.34 -4.45
CA PRO A 464 33.73 20.42 -4.02
C PRO A 464 32.44 20.48 -4.83
N ALA A 465 32.51 20.26 -6.14
CA ALA A 465 31.32 20.24 -7.00
C ALA A 465 30.40 19.05 -6.67
N ALA A 466 30.97 17.87 -6.43
CA ALA A 466 30.24 16.68 -6.00
C ALA A 466 29.52 16.89 -4.65
N VAL A 467 30.21 17.51 -3.68
CA VAL A 467 29.63 17.89 -2.39
C VAL A 467 28.49 18.88 -2.58
N ALA A 468 28.71 19.96 -3.32
CA ALA A 468 27.69 20.98 -3.56
C ALA A 468 26.43 20.38 -4.23
N THR A 469 26.62 19.47 -5.19
CA THR A 469 25.53 18.72 -5.84
C THR A 469 24.72 17.93 -4.81
N THR A 470 25.39 17.19 -3.92
CA THR A 470 24.75 16.38 -2.88
C THR A 470 23.95 17.23 -1.89
N VAL A 471 24.48 18.41 -1.53
CA VAL A 471 23.79 19.36 -0.64
C VAL A 471 22.49 19.87 -1.27
N VAL A 472 22.55 20.30 -2.53
CA VAL A 472 21.36 20.78 -3.26
C VAL A 472 20.29 19.70 -3.34
N GLY A 473 20.69 18.46 -3.66
CA GLY A 473 19.80 17.30 -3.71
C GLY A 473 19.13 16.98 -2.38
N ASN A 474 19.92 16.87 -1.30
CA ASN A 474 19.41 16.57 0.04
C ASN A 474 18.43 17.62 0.55
N LEU A 475 18.69 18.90 0.30
CA LEU A 475 17.77 19.98 0.65
C LEU A 475 16.47 19.91 -0.16
N PHE A 476 16.54 19.63 -1.46
CA PHE A 476 15.35 19.47 -2.30
C PHE A 476 14.44 18.33 -1.81
N PHE A 477 15.00 17.13 -1.60
CA PHE A 477 14.21 15.98 -1.16
C PHE A 477 13.74 16.08 0.30
N ALA A 478 14.50 16.78 1.16
CA ALA A 478 14.02 17.15 2.49
C ALA A 478 12.75 18.03 2.40
N LEU A 479 12.75 19.05 1.52
CA LEU A 479 11.59 19.91 1.31
C LEU A 479 10.40 19.14 0.71
N GLN A 480 10.63 18.17 -0.17
CA GLN A 480 9.58 17.28 -0.67
C GLN A 480 8.95 16.46 0.46
N GLY A 481 9.76 15.92 1.38
CA GLY A 481 9.26 15.22 2.57
C GLY A 481 8.44 16.13 3.50
N VAL A 482 8.85 17.39 3.69
CA VAL A 482 8.07 18.39 4.44
C VAL A 482 6.73 18.67 3.75
N ARG A 483 6.73 18.83 2.42
CA ARG A 483 5.51 19.07 1.63
C ARG A 483 4.54 17.90 1.75
N LEU A 484 5.03 16.67 1.62
CA LEU A 484 4.21 15.46 1.78
C LEU A 484 3.66 15.33 3.21
N SER A 485 4.49 15.55 4.23
CA SER A 485 4.06 15.57 5.64
C SER A 485 2.95 16.59 5.91
N ARG A 486 3.04 17.79 5.30
CA ARG A 486 2.01 18.82 5.43
C ARG A 486 0.74 18.48 4.67
N HIS A 487 0.87 17.91 3.47
CA HIS A 487 -0.25 17.47 2.64
C HIS A 487 -1.05 16.36 3.34
N ASP A 488 -0.37 15.31 3.79
CA ASP A 488 -0.99 14.13 4.41
C ASP A 488 -1.28 14.32 5.91
N ARG A 489 -0.89 15.48 6.48
CA ARG A 489 -1.00 15.81 7.92
C ARG A 489 -0.41 14.72 8.84
N ARG A 490 0.68 14.11 8.39
CA ARG A 490 1.39 13.00 9.05
C ARG A 490 2.78 13.43 9.48
N HIS A 491 3.20 13.04 10.68
CA HIS A 491 4.53 13.39 11.20
C HIS A 491 5.59 12.30 10.99
N ASP A 492 5.18 11.11 10.57
CA ASP A 492 6.07 9.96 10.41
C ASP A 492 6.74 9.92 9.03
N VAL A 493 6.43 10.85 8.12
CA VAL A 493 6.97 10.86 6.74
C VAL A 493 8.50 10.94 6.74
N THR A 494 9.14 10.00 6.06
CA THR A 494 10.59 9.96 5.85
C THR A 494 10.93 10.65 4.54
N ALA A 495 11.98 11.48 4.51
CA ALA A 495 12.45 12.09 3.25
C ALA A 495 13.14 11.04 2.36
N LEU A 496 13.06 11.19 1.03
CA LEU A 496 13.72 10.27 0.10
C LEU A 496 15.24 10.49 0.10
N PRO A 497 16.05 9.44 0.32
CA PRO A 497 17.50 9.57 0.29
C PRO A 497 17.97 9.89 -1.13
N HIS A 498 18.94 10.78 -1.26
CA HIS A 498 19.43 11.30 -2.55
C HIS A 498 20.93 11.55 -2.51
N GLY A 499 21.59 11.49 -3.67
CA GLY A 499 22.99 11.85 -3.84
C GLY A 499 23.49 11.52 -5.25
N ILE A 500 24.81 11.42 -5.43
CA ILE A 500 25.39 11.04 -6.72
C ILE A 500 25.04 9.56 -6.99
N ASN A 501 24.79 9.15 -8.22
CA ASN A 501 24.46 7.75 -8.47
C ASN A 501 25.74 6.90 -8.62
N THR A 502 26.08 6.10 -7.60
CA THR A 502 27.33 5.29 -7.57
C THR A 502 27.47 4.36 -8.77
N VAL A 503 26.39 3.73 -9.24
CA VAL A 503 26.42 2.87 -10.42
C VAL A 503 26.81 3.67 -11.65
N LEU A 504 26.25 4.88 -11.78
CA LEU A 504 26.55 5.76 -12.90
C LEU A 504 27.93 6.39 -12.79
N VAL A 505 28.51 6.55 -11.60
CA VAL A 505 29.91 6.98 -11.43
C VAL A 505 30.84 6.00 -12.15
N PHE A 506 30.69 4.69 -11.92
CA PHE A 506 31.51 3.68 -12.61
C PHE A 506 31.25 3.66 -14.11
N ALA A 507 29.97 3.70 -14.53
CA ALA A 507 29.64 3.71 -15.96
C ALA A 507 30.23 4.93 -16.68
N TYR A 508 30.21 6.10 -16.05
CA TYR A 508 30.73 7.33 -16.64
C TYR A 508 32.24 7.34 -16.65
N ALA A 509 32.88 6.96 -15.54
CA ALA A 509 34.33 6.90 -15.47
C ALA A 509 34.91 5.89 -16.46
N LEU A 510 34.40 4.66 -16.48
CA LEU A 510 34.98 3.55 -17.25
C LEU A 510 34.50 3.47 -18.70
N SER A 511 33.26 3.88 -18.99
CA SER A 511 32.67 3.71 -20.33
C SER A 511 32.56 5.00 -21.12
N ILE A 512 32.80 6.16 -20.50
CA ILE A 512 32.73 7.47 -21.17
C ILE A 512 34.07 8.21 -21.04
N MET A 513 34.54 8.46 -19.83
CA MET A 513 35.73 9.27 -19.58
C MET A 513 37.03 8.53 -19.90
N GLU A 514 37.18 7.29 -19.46
CA GLU A 514 38.38 6.48 -19.72
C GLU A 514 38.61 6.24 -21.22
N PRO A 515 37.62 5.82 -22.04
CA PRO A 515 37.84 5.65 -23.47
C PRO A 515 38.24 6.95 -24.18
N GLU A 516 37.66 8.09 -23.75
CA GLU A 516 38.05 9.40 -24.32
C GLU A 516 39.47 9.78 -23.90
N PHE A 517 39.87 9.47 -22.66
CA PHE A 517 41.24 9.66 -22.18
C PHE A 517 42.21 8.78 -22.96
N GLN A 518 41.92 7.49 -23.13
CA GLN A 518 42.77 6.57 -23.91
C GLN A 518 42.97 7.07 -25.36
N ARG A 519 41.92 7.66 -25.95
CA ARG A 519 41.94 8.22 -27.31
C ARG A 519 42.72 9.52 -27.44
N THR A 520 42.59 10.43 -26.49
CA THR A 520 43.11 11.81 -26.58
C THR A 520 44.38 12.05 -25.76
N GLN A 521 44.67 11.17 -24.80
CA GLN A 521 45.68 11.34 -23.76
C GLN A 521 45.53 12.67 -22.99
N SER A 522 44.31 13.23 -22.95
CA SER A 522 44.01 14.51 -22.31
C SER A 522 42.89 14.35 -21.27
N PHE A 523 43.22 14.64 -20.01
CA PHE A 523 42.24 14.68 -18.93
C PHE A 523 41.16 15.74 -19.19
N THR A 524 41.54 16.93 -19.67
CA THR A 524 40.59 18.02 -19.92
C THR A 524 39.50 17.62 -20.91
N ALA A 525 39.88 16.90 -21.98
CA ALA A 525 38.91 16.39 -22.94
C ALA A 525 37.98 15.33 -22.33
N ALA A 526 38.52 14.38 -21.56
CA ALA A 526 37.73 13.36 -20.87
C ALA A 526 36.76 13.98 -19.83
N TYR A 527 37.21 15.00 -19.12
CA TYR A 527 36.40 15.74 -18.15
C TYR A 527 35.27 16.54 -18.82
N GLU A 528 35.56 17.23 -19.92
CA GLU A 528 34.55 17.93 -20.73
C GLU A 528 33.46 16.97 -21.25
N VAL A 529 33.84 15.77 -21.70
CA VAL A 529 32.89 14.73 -22.11
C VAL A 529 32.05 14.22 -20.93
N GLY A 530 32.66 14.07 -19.73
CA GLY A 530 31.92 13.73 -18.51
C GLY A 530 30.86 14.77 -18.14
N ILE A 531 31.22 16.06 -18.17
CA ILE A 531 30.30 17.18 -17.93
C ILE A 531 29.16 17.18 -18.96
N PHE A 532 29.48 16.98 -20.25
CA PHE A 532 28.47 16.83 -21.29
C PHE A 532 27.50 15.70 -20.99
N ALA A 533 28.01 14.53 -20.60
CA ALA A 533 27.20 13.35 -20.32
C ALA A 533 26.23 13.57 -19.13
N ALA A 534 26.69 14.26 -18.09
CA ALA A 534 25.84 14.59 -16.93
C ALA A 534 24.71 15.56 -17.32
N ILE A 535 25.02 16.63 -18.08
CA ILE A 535 24.00 17.56 -18.60
C ILE A 535 23.02 16.85 -19.52
N ALA A 536 23.53 16.05 -20.47
CA ALA A 536 22.71 15.28 -21.39
C ALA A 536 21.77 14.33 -20.64
N THR A 537 22.23 13.72 -19.54
CA THR A 537 21.39 12.87 -18.69
C THR A 537 20.23 13.61 -18.07
N GLY A 538 20.47 14.75 -17.42
CA GLY A 538 19.38 15.52 -16.84
C GLY A 538 18.38 16.01 -17.90
N VAL A 539 18.85 16.44 -19.07
CA VAL A 539 17.97 16.89 -20.17
C VAL A 539 17.14 15.74 -20.73
N LEU A 540 17.77 14.60 -21.04
CA LEU A 540 17.06 13.42 -21.54
C LEU A 540 16.08 12.88 -20.49
N GLN A 541 16.44 12.88 -19.20
CA GLN A 541 15.57 12.50 -18.10
C GLN A 541 14.31 13.35 -18.06
N MET A 542 14.43 14.67 -18.30
CA MET A 542 13.27 15.57 -18.43
C MET A 542 12.43 15.26 -19.68
N LEU A 543 13.06 14.94 -20.81
CA LEU A 543 12.35 14.57 -22.05
C LEU A 543 11.57 13.25 -21.91
N LEU A 544 12.00 12.36 -21.01
CA LEU A 544 11.32 11.11 -20.68
C LEU A 544 10.13 11.29 -19.73
N LEU A 545 9.95 12.44 -19.07
CA LEU A 545 8.87 12.67 -18.10
C LEU A 545 7.45 12.42 -18.65
N PRO A 546 7.08 12.84 -19.87
CA PRO A 546 5.75 12.55 -20.42
C PRO A 546 5.50 11.05 -20.60
N LEU A 547 6.55 10.29 -20.86
CA LEU A 547 6.51 8.83 -21.06
C LEU A 547 6.54 8.06 -19.73
N LEU A 548 6.80 8.72 -18.61
CA LEU A 548 6.95 8.08 -17.30
C LEU A 548 5.70 7.28 -16.90
N SER A 549 4.52 7.86 -17.13
CA SER A 549 3.24 7.21 -16.85
C SER A 549 3.02 5.95 -17.71
N LEU A 550 3.43 6.00 -18.99
CA LEU A 550 3.35 4.87 -19.90
C LEU A 550 4.32 3.76 -19.48
N LEU A 551 5.56 4.11 -19.12
CA LEU A 551 6.57 3.15 -18.66
C LEU A 551 6.15 2.46 -17.36
N GLN A 552 5.58 3.20 -16.40
CA GLN A 552 5.03 2.66 -15.16
C GLN A 552 3.86 1.70 -15.39
N ALA A 553 3.01 1.99 -16.39
CA ALA A 553 1.88 1.14 -16.73
C ALA A 553 2.29 -0.11 -17.52
N ALA A 554 3.31 -0.01 -18.38
CA ALA A 554 3.70 -1.07 -19.30
C ALA A 554 4.61 -2.12 -18.65
N ILE A 555 5.47 -1.73 -17.70
CA ILE A 555 6.54 -2.59 -17.18
C ILE A 555 6.08 -3.24 -15.86
N PRO A 556 5.98 -4.58 -15.79
CA PRO A 556 5.67 -5.25 -14.54
C PRO A 556 6.70 -4.93 -13.45
N LYS A 557 6.23 -4.70 -12.22
CA LYS A 557 7.11 -4.31 -11.09
C LYS A 557 8.25 -5.30 -10.84
N ALA A 558 8.01 -6.60 -11.01
CA ALA A 558 9.04 -7.62 -10.86
C ALA A 558 10.17 -7.49 -11.91
N ALA A 559 9.85 -7.08 -13.13
CA ALA A 559 10.83 -6.87 -14.19
C ALA A 559 11.71 -5.64 -13.93
N LEU A 560 11.11 -4.57 -13.41
CA LEU A 560 11.83 -3.37 -12.96
C LEU A 560 12.87 -3.73 -11.88
N LEU A 561 12.42 -4.45 -10.84
CA LEU A 561 13.28 -4.87 -9.73
C LEU A 561 14.37 -5.87 -10.15
N ALA A 562 14.10 -6.72 -11.14
CA ALA A 562 15.07 -7.69 -11.65
C ALA A 562 16.33 -7.02 -12.23
N SER A 563 16.15 -6.00 -13.06
CA SER A 563 17.27 -5.27 -13.65
C SER A 563 18.12 -4.54 -12.60
N VAL A 564 17.47 -3.95 -11.59
CA VAL A 564 18.14 -3.24 -10.50
C VAL A 564 18.88 -4.22 -9.59
N SER A 565 18.29 -5.38 -9.29
CA SER A 565 18.93 -6.44 -8.52
C SER A 565 20.15 -7.01 -9.25
N GLY A 566 20.07 -7.24 -10.55
CA GLY A 566 21.20 -7.73 -11.35
C GLY A 566 22.40 -6.78 -11.24
N ILE A 567 22.19 -5.49 -11.43
CA ILE A 567 23.23 -4.46 -11.29
C ILE A 567 23.77 -4.38 -9.86
N ALA A 568 22.87 -4.39 -8.87
CA ALA A 568 23.25 -4.28 -7.46
C ALA A 568 24.11 -5.47 -7.02
N LEU A 569 23.76 -6.68 -7.45
CA LEU A 569 24.53 -7.87 -7.10
C LEU A 569 25.89 -7.88 -7.81
N THR A 570 25.95 -7.58 -9.11
CA THR A 570 27.19 -7.71 -9.88
C THR A 570 28.13 -6.52 -9.73
N PHE A 571 27.69 -5.34 -10.16
CA PHE A 571 28.54 -4.15 -10.24
C PHE A 571 28.65 -3.40 -8.91
N LEU A 572 27.64 -3.50 -8.04
CA LEU A 572 27.65 -2.82 -6.74
C LEU A 572 28.12 -3.73 -5.59
N SER A 573 28.07 -5.06 -5.69
CA SER A 573 28.43 -5.95 -4.57
C SER A 573 29.70 -6.77 -4.80
N MET A 574 29.85 -7.43 -5.96
CA MET A 574 30.92 -8.41 -6.14
C MET A 574 32.33 -7.82 -6.08
N GLY A 575 32.54 -6.63 -6.65
CA GLY A 575 33.85 -5.96 -6.57
C GLY A 575 34.29 -5.72 -5.12
N PHE A 576 33.40 -5.19 -4.28
CA PHE A 576 33.68 -4.97 -2.87
C PHE A 576 33.72 -6.26 -2.05
N ALA A 577 32.98 -7.29 -2.45
CA ALA A 577 33.14 -8.62 -1.86
C ALA A 577 34.57 -9.13 -2.09
N PHE A 578 35.13 -8.96 -3.28
CA PHE A 578 36.53 -9.33 -3.49
C PHE A 578 37.49 -8.50 -2.62
N GLU A 579 37.27 -7.18 -2.50
CA GLU A 579 38.09 -6.30 -1.65
C GLU A 579 38.03 -6.69 -0.15
N ILE A 580 36.85 -7.05 0.35
CA ILE A 580 36.66 -7.51 1.74
C ILE A 580 37.48 -8.78 2.01
N TRP A 581 37.47 -9.73 1.07
CA TRP A 581 38.21 -10.98 1.21
C TRP A 581 39.70 -10.85 0.91
N GLU A 582 40.11 -9.82 0.16
CA GLU A 582 41.51 -9.44 -0.02
C GLU A 582 42.09 -8.78 1.25
N ASN A 583 41.27 -8.01 1.98
CA ASN A 583 41.67 -7.31 3.21
C ASN A 583 40.85 -7.74 4.45
N PRO A 584 40.86 -9.03 4.83
CA PRO A 584 39.90 -9.58 5.80
C PRO A 584 40.07 -9.01 7.21
N LEU A 585 41.31 -8.67 7.62
CA LEU A 585 41.60 -8.17 8.96
C LEU A 585 40.99 -6.78 9.23
N VAL A 586 40.83 -5.96 8.19
CA VAL A 586 40.24 -4.63 8.31
C VAL A 586 38.74 -4.64 8.02
N ALA A 587 38.30 -5.48 7.07
CA ALA A 587 36.94 -5.39 6.52
C ALA A 587 35.90 -6.32 7.16
N LEU A 588 36.27 -7.52 7.65
CA LEU A 588 35.30 -8.50 8.15
C LEU A 588 34.63 -8.07 9.47
N GLY A 589 35.36 -7.38 10.35
CA GLY A 589 34.81 -6.82 11.58
C GLY A 589 33.69 -5.79 11.32
N PRO A 590 33.96 -4.74 10.53
CA PRO A 590 32.94 -3.80 10.06
C PRO A 590 31.74 -4.47 9.37
N LEU A 591 31.98 -5.46 8.48
CA LEU A 591 30.90 -6.22 7.84
C LEU A 591 30.00 -6.92 8.86
N LEU A 592 30.58 -7.57 9.87
CA LEU A 592 29.82 -8.23 10.94
C LEU A 592 28.92 -7.23 11.70
N LEU A 593 29.40 -6.01 11.97
CA LEU A 593 28.59 -4.98 12.61
C LEU A 593 27.38 -4.59 11.76
N PHE A 594 27.55 -4.46 10.44
CA PHE A 594 26.42 -4.21 9.53
C PHE A 594 25.42 -5.37 9.53
N LEU A 595 25.89 -6.61 9.45
CA LEU A 595 25.02 -7.80 9.46
C LEU A 595 24.24 -7.94 10.77
N VAL A 596 24.90 -7.76 11.92
CA VAL A 596 24.24 -7.85 13.24
C VAL A 596 23.26 -6.72 13.43
N SER A 597 23.66 -5.49 13.11
CA SER A 597 22.81 -4.35 13.42
C SER A 597 21.69 -4.12 12.41
N TYR A 598 22.00 -4.07 11.13
CA TYR A 598 21.01 -3.83 10.09
C TYR A 598 20.29 -5.11 9.66
N GLY A 599 20.95 -6.27 9.69
CA GLY A 599 20.32 -7.54 9.35
C GLY A 599 19.49 -8.15 10.46
N ALA A 600 19.99 -8.16 11.71
CA ALA A 600 19.25 -8.71 12.85
C ALA A 600 18.50 -7.65 13.68
N GLY A 601 18.60 -6.37 13.33
CA GLY A 601 17.93 -5.27 14.05
C GLY A 601 18.52 -4.98 15.44
N VAL A 602 19.74 -5.44 15.72
CA VAL A 602 20.39 -5.29 17.02
C VAL A 602 21.05 -3.93 17.15
N LYS A 603 20.74 -3.17 18.21
CA LYS A 603 21.43 -1.91 18.50
C LYS A 603 22.78 -2.17 19.14
N LEU A 604 23.81 -1.43 18.71
CA LEU A 604 25.14 -1.51 19.31
C LEU A 604 25.15 -1.02 20.77
N PRO A 605 26.07 -1.53 21.61
CA PRO A 605 26.24 -1.03 22.97
C PRO A 605 26.56 0.49 22.95
N LEU A 606 26.14 1.19 24.01
CA LEU A 606 26.29 2.65 24.16
C LEU A 606 25.50 3.50 23.15
N HIS A 607 24.58 2.91 22.37
CA HIS A 607 23.82 3.63 21.33
C HIS A 607 24.71 4.29 20.26
N VAL A 608 25.87 3.69 19.97
CA VAL A 608 26.73 4.15 18.87
C VAL A 608 26.05 3.80 17.54
N PRO A 609 25.89 4.76 16.60
CA PRO A 609 25.37 4.47 15.28
C PRO A 609 26.24 3.46 14.54
N THR A 610 25.62 2.45 13.92
CA THR A 610 26.31 1.29 13.33
C THR A 610 27.33 1.69 12.27
N GLY A 611 26.99 2.64 11.39
CA GLY A 611 27.91 3.12 10.38
C GLY A 611 29.19 3.73 10.97
N LEU A 612 29.05 4.57 12.00
CA LEU A 612 30.20 5.14 12.71
C LEU A 612 31.00 4.08 13.47
N GLY A 613 30.32 3.14 14.14
CA GLY A 613 30.96 2.03 14.83
C GLY A 613 31.80 1.16 13.88
N ALA A 614 31.27 0.87 12.69
CA ALA A 614 31.97 0.12 11.65
C ALA A 614 33.22 0.86 11.13
N LEU A 615 33.09 2.16 10.82
CA LEU A 615 34.24 2.97 10.40
C LEU A 615 35.32 3.08 11.47
N LEU A 616 34.94 3.30 12.73
CA LEU A 616 35.88 3.38 13.85
C LEU A 616 36.60 2.05 14.08
N LEU A 617 35.88 0.93 14.01
CA LEU A 617 36.46 -0.39 14.15
C LEU A 617 37.47 -0.67 13.03
N GLY A 618 37.08 -0.49 11.77
CA GLY A 618 37.97 -0.72 10.63
C GLY A 618 39.21 0.18 10.65
N THR A 619 39.03 1.46 10.96
CA THR A 619 40.15 2.42 11.08
C THR A 619 41.10 2.05 12.22
N SER A 620 40.57 1.66 13.38
CA SER A 620 41.39 1.25 14.53
C SER A 620 42.18 -0.03 14.24
N LEU A 621 41.56 -0.99 13.56
CA LEU A 621 42.23 -2.22 13.12
C LEU A 621 43.34 -1.90 12.11
N ALA A 622 43.08 -1.06 11.11
CA ALA A 622 44.07 -0.67 10.11
C ALA A 622 45.28 0.06 10.74
N LEU A 623 45.04 0.99 11.67
CA LEU A 623 46.11 1.66 12.41
C LEU A 623 46.91 0.68 13.27
N GLY A 624 46.22 -0.24 13.95
CA GLY A 624 46.88 -1.30 14.73
C GLY A 624 47.79 -2.17 13.87
N LEU A 625 47.32 -2.57 12.68
CA LEU A 625 48.11 -3.34 11.72
C LEU A 625 49.34 -2.55 11.22
N TYR A 626 49.16 -1.26 10.93
CA TYR A 626 50.24 -0.39 10.47
C TYR A 626 51.34 -0.24 11.53
N TYR A 627 50.97 0.08 12.79
CA TYR A 627 51.94 0.27 13.86
C TYR A 627 52.58 -1.02 14.37
N THR A 628 51.94 -2.18 14.17
CA THR A 628 52.52 -3.49 14.49
C THR A 628 53.42 -4.04 13.37
N GLY A 629 53.54 -3.33 12.25
CA GLY A 629 54.38 -3.72 11.12
C GLY A 629 53.82 -4.89 10.31
N THR A 630 52.58 -5.28 10.54
CA THR A 630 51.89 -6.25 9.68
C THR A 630 51.59 -5.62 8.32
N PRO A 631 51.68 -6.35 7.19
CA PRO A 631 51.37 -5.79 5.88
C PRO A 631 49.93 -5.29 5.81
N THR A 632 49.75 -3.99 5.53
CA THR A 632 48.46 -3.34 5.33
C THR A 632 48.54 -2.41 4.12
N THR A 633 47.45 -2.32 3.36
CA THR A 633 47.27 -1.39 2.24
C THR A 633 47.00 0.04 2.70
N PHE A 634 46.62 0.23 3.96
CA PHE A 634 46.40 1.53 4.58
C PHE A 634 47.70 2.13 5.12
N VAL A 635 47.99 3.36 4.70
CA VAL A 635 49.12 4.17 5.17
C VAL A 635 48.57 5.49 5.70
N PRO A 636 48.72 5.79 7.01
CA PRO A 636 48.27 7.07 7.56
C PRO A 636 49.16 8.22 7.06
N PHE A 637 48.63 9.44 7.11
CA PHE A 637 49.39 10.65 6.74
C PHE A 637 50.73 10.75 7.46
N SER A 638 51.81 10.91 6.70
CA SER A 638 53.17 11.13 7.23
C SER A 638 53.41 12.59 7.63
N GLU A 639 52.66 13.54 7.08
CA GLU A 639 52.72 14.97 7.41
C GLU A 639 51.38 15.49 7.94
N PRO A 640 51.37 16.51 8.83
CA PRO A 640 50.13 17.11 9.33
C PRO A 640 49.29 17.70 8.20
N TYR A 641 48.02 17.31 8.10
CA TYR A 641 47.11 17.84 7.09
C TYR A 641 46.74 19.30 7.39
N ALA A 642 46.90 20.18 6.41
CA ALA A 642 46.53 21.59 6.51
C ALA A 642 45.10 21.81 6.02
N PHE A 643 44.18 22.10 6.94
CA PHE A 643 42.81 22.50 6.59
C PHE A 643 42.82 23.88 5.93
N THR A 644 42.25 23.97 4.73
CA THR A 644 42.14 25.21 3.95
C THR A 644 40.68 25.53 3.69
N VAL A 645 40.31 26.81 3.78
CA VAL A 645 38.96 27.22 3.40
C VAL A 645 38.83 27.15 1.89
N GLN A 646 37.93 26.32 1.40
CA GLN A 646 37.74 26.07 -0.02
C GLN A 646 36.33 26.47 -0.46
N MET A 647 36.26 27.26 -1.53
CA MET A 647 35.01 27.65 -2.17
C MET A 647 34.85 26.88 -3.48
N VAL A 648 33.60 26.58 -3.84
CA VAL A 648 33.30 25.94 -5.13
C VAL A 648 33.68 26.90 -6.25
N ASN A 649 34.63 26.50 -7.09
CA ASN A 649 35.07 27.28 -8.23
C ASN A 649 34.23 26.90 -9.46
N VAL A 650 33.50 27.87 -10.03
CA VAL A 650 32.63 27.64 -11.19
C VAL A 650 33.33 28.10 -12.46
N ASP A 651 33.84 27.16 -13.26
CA ASP A 651 34.36 27.44 -14.61
C ASP A 651 33.23 27.46 -15.64
N VAL A 652 32.70 28.66 -15.93
CA VAL A 652 31.67 28.84 -16.95
C VAL A 652 32.16 28.44 -18.36
N GLY A 653 33.48 28.53 -18.61
CA GLY A 653 34.10 28.12 -19.86
C GLY A 653 34.09 26.60 -20.06
N LEU A 654 34.15 25.82 -18.98
CA LEU A 654 34.11 24.34 -19.03
C LEU A 654 32.80 23.84 -19.63
N VAL A 655 31.66 24.35 -19.17
CA VAL A 655 30.33 23.96 -19.68
C VAL A 655 30.19 24.33 -21.15
N TYR A 656 30.66 25.52 -21.53
CA TYR A 656 30.65 25.97 -22.92
C TYR A 656 31.49 25.06 -23.81
N ARG A 657 32.72 24.70 -23.39
CA ARG A 657 33.60 23.78 -24.13
C ARG A 657 32.99 22.37 -24.22
N ALA A 658 32.46 21.85 -23.12
CA ALA A 658 31.79 20.55 -23.08
C ALA A 658 30.64 20.42 -24.08
N LEU A 659 29.80 21.46 -24.20
CA LEU A 659 28.65 21.47 -25.12
C LEU A 659 29.03 21.73 -26.58
N THR A 660 30.13 22.44 -26.85
CA THR A 660 30.54 22.86 -28.20
C THR A 660 31.61 21.96 -28.85
N SER A 661 32.36 21.18 -28.07
CA SER A 661 33.44 20.32 -28.59
C SER A 661 32.96 19.20 -29.53
N GLY A 662 31.68 18.82 -29.44
CA GLY A 662 31.09 17.74 -30.22
C GLY A 662 31.51 16.32 -29.77
N ALA A 663 32.50 16.20 -28.88
CA ALA A 663 33.07 14.91 -28.47
C ALA A 663 32.07 14.04 -27.70
N GLY A 664 31.22 14.66 -26.87
CA GLY A 664 30.22 13.96 -26.05
C GLY A 664 29.14 13.23 -26.85
N TRP A 665 28.83 13.68 -28.07
CA TRP A 665 27.82 13.03 -28.92
C TRP A 665 28.18 11.59 -29.31
N LYS A 666 29.47 11.24 -29.31
CA LYS A 666 29.94 9.87 -29.60
C LYS A 666 29.47 8.86 -28.56
N TYR A 667 29.21 9.31 -27.34
CA TYR A 667 28.85 8.47 -26.20
C TYR A 667 27.34 8.40 -25.95
N MET A 668 26.51 8.96 -26.84
CA MET A 668 25.05 8.93 -26.70
C MET A 668 24.47 7.52 -26.66
N SER A 669 25.13 6.55 -27.33
CA SER A 669 24.77 5.13 -27.26
C SER A 669 24.91 4.53 -25.86
N ILE A 670 25.73 5.14 -25.00
CA ILE A 670 25.94 4.76 -23.60
C ILE A 670 25.08 5.64 -22.68
N ILE A 671 25.03 6.95 -22.94
CA ILE A 671 24.26 7.91 -22.13
C ILE A 671 22.77 7.55 -22.12
N VAL A 672 22.15 7.31 -23.29
CA VAL A 672 20.70 7.08 -23.39
C VAL A 672 20.25 5.87 -22.55
N PRO A 673 20.87 4.68 -22.65
CA PRO A 673 20.55 3.56 -21.76
C PRO A 673 20.72 3.92 -20.28
N MET A 674 21.79 4.64 -19.91
CA MET A 674 22.04 5.02 -18.50
C MET A 674 20.98 5.99 -17.95
N VAL A 675 20.44 6.88 -18.77
CA VAL A 675 19.29 7.72 -18.38
C VAL A 675 18.08 6.85 -18.05
N LEU A 676 17.82 5.83 -18.88
CA LEU A 676 16.73 4.91 -18.63
C LEU A 676 16.95 4.13 -17.33
N VAL A 677 18.19 3.66 -17.05
CA VAL A 677 18.53 3.05 -15.75
C VAL A 677 18.17 3.99 -14.60
N ASN A 678 18.56 5.27 -14.70
CA ASN A 678 18.35 6.25 -13.63
C ASN A 678 16.87 6.50 -13.37
N VAL A 679 16.08 6.71 -14.44
CA VAL A 679 14.62 6.90 -14.37
C VAL A 679 13.94 5.67 -13.76
N MET A 680 14.31 4.48 -14.23
CA MET A 680 13.72 3.23 -13.79
C MET A 680 14.06 2.95 -12.32
N GLY A 681 15.30 3.22 -11.91
CA GLY A 681 15.72 3.18 -10.51
C GLY A 681 14.93 4.15 -9.64
N ALA A 682 14.71 5.38 -10.10
CA ALA A 682 13.90 6.37 -9.39
C ALA A 682 12.45 5.90 -9.21
N ILE A 683 11.82 5.35 -10.26
CA ILE A 683 10.46 4.77 -10.17
C ILE A 683 10.42 3.64 -9.16
N ALA A 684 11.38 2.71 -9.22
CA ALA A 684 11.44 1.58 -8.29
C ALA A 684 11.53 2.06 -6.84
N ASN A 685 12.37 3.06 -6.57
CA ASN A 685 12.53 3.61 -5.23
C ASN A 685 11.27 4.31 -4.72
N LEU A 686 10.58 5.06 -5.58
CA LEU A 686 9.31 5.69 -5.25
C LEU A 686 8.21 4.66 -4.93
N GLU A 687 8.17 3.54 -5.65
CA GLU A 687 7.27 2.42 -5.37
C GLU A 687 7.57 1.77 -4.02
N THR A 688 8.84 1.57 -3.67
CA THR A 688 9.20 1.05 -2.33
C THR A 688 8.82 2.01 -1.21
N ALA A 689 8.92 3.33 -1.43
CA ALA A 689 8.47 4.33 -0.46
C ALA A 689 6.94 4.31 -0.28
N ALA A 690 6.20 4.20 -1.40
CA ALA A 690 4.75 4.09 -1.37
C ALA A 690 4.28 2.81 -0.65
N ALA A 691 5.02 1.70 -0.77
CA ALA A 691 4.72 0.44 -0.10
C ALA A 691 4.76 0.53 1.44
N VAL A 692 5.57 1.45 1.99
CA VAL A 692 5.65 1.73 3.44
C VAL A 692 4.86 2.98 3.86
N GLY A 693 3.97 3.45 2.97
CA GLY A 693 2.99 4.50 3.26
C GLY A 693 3.42 5.93 2.91
N ASP A 694 4.58 6.15 2.30
CA ASP A 694 5.03 7.50 1.89
C ASP A 694 4.95 7.64 0.36
N LYS A 695 3.84 8.19 -0.14
CA LYS A 695 3.55 8.27 -1.58
C LYS A 695 3.96 9.60 -2.18
N TYR A 696 5.17 9.64 -2.73
CA TYR A 696 5.72 10.81 -3.43
C TYR A 696 5.18 10.93 -4.87
N ASP A 697 5.07 12.16 -5.37
CA ASP A 697 4.76 12.43 -6.78
C ASP A 697 5.98 12.07 -7.68
N PRO A 698 5.87 11.06 -8.57
CA PRO A 698 6.98 10.65 -9.41
C PRO A 698 7.47 11.76 -10.35
N LEU A 699 6.57 12.60 -10.86
CA LEU A 699 6.95 13.66 -11.79
C LEU A 699 7.80 14.70 -11.09
N ALA A 700 7.37 15.18 -9.91
CA ALA A 700 8.14 16.15 -9.13
C ALA A 700 9.50 15.61 -8.68
N CYS A 701 9.59 14.33 -8.30
CA CYS A 701 10.83 13.71 -7.85
C CYS A 701 11.84 13.50 -9.00
N VAL A 702 11.41 12.95 -10.13
CA VAL A 702 12.29 12.71 -11.29
C VAL A 702 12.72 14.04 -11.93
N PHE A 703 11.81 15.02 -12.02
CA PHE A 703 12.14 16.37 -12.49
C PHE A 703 13.14 17.07 -11.57
N GLY A 704 12.93 16.98 -10.25
CA GLY A 704 13.85 17.53 -9.26
C GLY A 704 15.26 16.93 -9.37
N ASP A 705 15.36 15.61 -9.44
CA ASP A 705 16.64 14.90 -9.65
C ASP A 705 17.35 15.33 -10.94
N SER A 706 16.60 15.52 -12.02
CA SER A 706 17.13 16.00 -13.31
C SER A 706 17.75 17.40 -13.18
N ILE A 707 17.07 18.31 -12.47
CA ILE A 707 17.58 19.67 -12.22
C ILE A 707 18.85 19.62 -11.37
N VAL A 708 18.87 18.81 -10.31
CA VAL A 708 20.03 18.67 -9.43
C VAL A 708 21.23 18.15 -10.22
N THR A 709 21.03 17.17 -11.11
CA THR A 709 22.07 16.66 -12.01
C THR A 709 22.64 17.76 -12.91
N ILE A 710 21.78 18.56 -13.57
CA ILE A 710 22.23 19.65 -14.46
C ILE A 710 22.99 20.71 -13.68
N LEU A 711 22.44 21.15 -12.54
CA LEU A 711 23.09 22.15 -11.69
C LEU A 711 24.44 21.65 -11.18
N GLY A 712 24.52 20.37 -10.77
CA GLY A 712 25.78 19.75 -10.37
C GLY A 712 26.82 19.77 -11.49
N ALA A 713 26.43 19.42 -12.72
CA ALA A 713 27.32 19.48 -13.88
C ALA A 713 27.79 20.91 -14.19
N CYS A 714 26.92 21.91 -14.05
CA CYS A 714 27.31 23.31 -14.17
C CYS A 714 28.29 23.77 -13.08
N LEU A 715 28.30 23.12 -11.92
CA LEU A 715 29.27 23.36 -10.84
C LEU A 715 30.58 22.57 -11.04
N GLY A 716 30.67 21.70 -12.04
CA GLY A 716 31.85 20.86 -12.30
C GLY A 716 31.73 19.40 -11.84
N ASN A 717 30.54 18.90 -11.49
CA ASN A 717 30.37 17.49 -11.20
C ASN A 717 30.09 16.68 -12.49
N PRO A 718 30.99 15.80 -12.95
CA PRO A 718 30.79 15.05 -14.20
C PRO A 718 29.85 13.84 -14.04
N PHE A 719 29.25 13.64 -12.86
CA PHE A 719 28.43 12.47 -12.55
C PHE A 719 26.97 12.82 -12.27
N PRO A 720 26.02 12.03 -12.79
CA PRO A 720 24.59 12.23 -12.53
C PRO A 720 24.20 11.87 -11.09
N THR A 721 23.11 12.46 -10.63
CA THR A 721 22.49 12.13 -9.34
C THR A 721 21.39 11.08 -9.47
N GLY A 722 20.95 10.55 -8.33
CA GLY A 722 19.80 9.65 -8.30
C GLY A 722 19.18 9.56 -6.91
N ILE A 723 17.91 9.16 -6.89
CA ILE A 723 17.20 8.78 -5.66
C ILE A 723 17.77 7.44 -5.20
N TYR A 724 18.20 7.36 -3.95
CA TYR A 724 18.79 6.15 -3.39
C TYR A 724 17.75 5.11 -3.00
N ILE A 725 18.20 3.86 -3.02
CA ILE A 725 17.44 2.72 -2.54
C ILE A 725 17.54 2.66 -1.02
N GLY A 726 16.49 2.15 -0.36
CA GLY A 726 16.50 1.91 1.08
C GLY A 726 15.54 2.78 1.90
N HIS A 727 14.62 3.51 1.27
CA HIS A 727 13.56 4.25 1.97
C HIS A 727 12.85 3.42 3.06
N PRO A 728 12.46 2.15 2.83
CA PRO A 728 11.89 1.30 3.89
C PRO A 728 12.78 1.13 5.12
N ILE A 729 14.11 1.07 4.93
CA ILE A 729 15.08 0.89 5.99
C ILE A 729 15.14 2.16 6.86
N TYR A 730 15.27 3.33 6.23
CA TYR A 730 15.25 4.61 6.94
C TYR A 730 13.93 4.85 7.68
N LYS A 731 12.81 4.49 7.06
CA LYS A 731 11.48 4.53 7.69
C LYS A 731 11.40 3.60 8.90
N ALA A 732 11.89 2.36 8.79
CA ALA A 732 11.92 1.39 9.88
C ALA A 732 12.80 1.84 11.06
N MET A 733 13.87 2.60 10.80
CA MET A 733 14.68 3.26 11.83
C MET A 733 13.95 4.41 12.55
N GLY A 734 12.77 4.82 12.08
CA GLY A 734 12.02 5.96 12.62
C GLY A 734 12.55 7.32 12.16
N ALA A 735 13.33 7.34 11.07
CA ALA A 735 13.85 8.57 10.46
C ALA A 735 12.74 9.37 9.79
N ARG A 736 12.89 10.68 9.75
CA ARG A 736 11.94 11.62 9.15
C ARG A 736 12.66 12.43 8.09
N VAL A 737 12.64 13.76 8.22
CA VAL A 737 13.28 14.67 7.26
C VAL A 737 14.65 15.13 7.78
N GLY A 738 14.90 15.06 9.08
CA GLY A 738 16.07 15.66 9.74
C GLY A 738 17.40 15.06 9.28
N TYR A 739 17.43 13.75 9.00
CA TYR A 739 18.67 13.06 8.63
C TYR A 739 19.32 13.60 7.34
N LEU A 740 18.52 14.01 6.34
CA LEU A 740 19.04 14.62 5.11
C LEU A 740 19.56 16.04 5.31
N VAL A 741 18.87 16.82 6.15
CA VAL A 741 19.32 18.18 6.49
C VAL A 741 20.64 18.10 7.25
N LEU A 742 20.76 17.17 8.20
CA LEU A 742 21.99 16.94 8.94
C LEU A 742 23.13 16.49 8.01
N ASN A 743 22.84 15.59 7.06
CA ASN A 743 23.83 15.17 6.06
C ASN A 743 24.30 16.35 5.19
N ALA A 744 23.38 17.19 4.72
CA ALA A 744 23.73 18.39 3.96
C ALA A 744 24.63 19.35 4.75
N VAL A 745 24.33 19.60 6.04
CA VAL A 745 25.13 20.49 6.89
C VAL A 745 26.53 19.90 7.14
N CYS A 746 26.63 18.64 7.55
CA CYS A 746 27.91 18.00 7.86
C CYS A 746 28.83 17.94 6.64
N ILE A 747 28.30 17.54 5.48
CA ILE A 747 29.09 17.45 4.25
C ILE A 747 29.49 18.84 3.74
N SER A 748 28.63 19.86 3.90
CA SER A 748 28.99 21.26 3.60
C SER A 748 30.15 21.75 4.46
N LEU A 749 30.13 21.47 5.77
CA LEU A 749 31.20 21.86 6.69
C LEU A 749 32.52 21.19 6.32
N LEU A 750 32.49 19.89 6.00
CA LEU A 750 33.68 19.15 5.59
C LEU A 750 34.28 19.69 4.29
N ALA A 751 33.46 20.06 3.31
CA ALA A 751 33.95 20.68 2.08
C ALA A 751 34.49 22.08 2.31
N LEU A 752 33.83 22.88 3.17
CA LEU A 752 34.26 24.26 3.45
C LEU A 752 35.68 24.32 4.00
N VAL A 753 36.09 23.38 4.85
CA VAL A 753 37.43 23.33 5.44
C VAL A 753 38.40 22.40 4.68
N ASN A 754 38.03 21.93 3.49
CA ASN A 754 38.79 20.95 2.72
C ASN A 754 39.16 19.71 3.55
N ALA A 755 38.24 19.22 4.39
CA ALA A 755 38.47 18.04 5.22
C ALA A 755 38.17 16.73 4.47
N VAL A 756 37.65 16.78 3.24
CA VAL A 756 37.33 15.57 2.47
C VAL A 756 38.62 14.76 2.19
N PRO A 757 39.72 15.32 1.64
CA PRO A 757 40.94 14.54 1.43
C PRO A 757 41.55 14.00 2.73
N TRP A 758 41.42 14.76 3.84
CA TRP A 758 41.82 14.29 5.16
C TRP A 758 41.01 13.07 5.63
N LEU A 759 39.68 13.08 5.47
CA LEU A 759 38.84 11.91 5.76
C LEU A 759 39.23 10.71 4.89
N LEU A 760 39.49 10.93 3.61
CA LEU A 760 39.89 9.89 2.66
C LEU A 760 41.23 9.24 3.00
N GLY A 761 42.19 10.02 3.51
CA GLY A 761 43.50 9.49 3.93
C GLY A 761 43.55 8.95 5.36
N THR A 762 42.51 9.17 6.16
CA THR A 762 42.43 8.67 7.56
C THR A 762 41.56 7.43 7.70
N ILE A 763 40.51 7.31 6.90
CA ILE A 763 39.57 6.18 6.95
C ILE A 763 39.92 5.21 5.82
N PRO A 764 40.30 3.96 6.10
CA PRO A 764 40.51 2.96 5.06
C PRO A 764 39.20 2.67 4.33
N ILE A 765 39.22 2.62 2.99
CA ILE A 765 38.07 2.25 2.15
C ILE A 765 37.48 0.91 2.61
N ALA A 766 38.36 -0.06 2.92
CA ALA A 766 38.03 -1.38 3.48
C ALA A 766 37.12 -1.35 4.72
N SER A 767 37.07 -0.23 5.47
CA SER A 767 36.20 -0.07 6.65
C SER A 767 34.73 0.18 6.27
N GLY A 768 34.47 0.73 5.09
CA GLY A 768 33.13 1.14 4.62
C GLY A 768 32.53 0.20 3.58
N VAL A 769 33.33 -0.58 2.85
CA VAL A 769 32.89 -1.45 1.73
C VAL A 769 31.86 -2.51 2.13
N GLY A 770 31.87 -2.98 3.38
CA GLY A 770 30.87 -3.92 3.90
C GLY A 770 29.44 -3.36 3.84
N PHE A 771 29.28 -2.03 3.88
CA PHE A 771 27.97 -1.38 3.77
C PHE A 771 27.40 -1.48 2.34
N LEU A 772 28.23 -1.37 1.31
CA LEU A 772 27.77 -1.50 -0.08
C LEU A 772 27.36 -2.93 -0.40
N LEU A 773 28.12 -3.90 0.09
CA LEU A 773 27.73 -5.31 0.00
C LEU A 773 26.38 -5.56 0.69
N TRP A 774 26.16 -4.99 1.87
CA TRP A 774 24.88 -5.04 2.56
C TRP A 774 23.74 -4.44 1.72
N ILE A 775 23.93 -3.23 1.17
CA ILE A 775 22.94 -2.58 0.31
C ILE A 775 22.59 -3.47 -0.89
N GLY A 776 23.59 -4.01 -1.59
CA GLY A 776 23.34 -4.86 -2.75
C GLY A 776 22.63 -6.17 -2.44
N MET A 777 22.91 -6.77 -1.28
CA MET A 777 22.16 -7.93 -0.77
C MET A 777 20.70 -7.58 -0.47
N VAL A 778 20.43 -6.45 0.21
CA VAL A 778 19.06 -6.03 0.55
C VAL A 778 18.25 -5.67 -0.70
N ILE A 779 18.85 -4.97 -1.67
CA ILE A 779 18.21 -4.69 -2.96
C ILE A 779 17.81 -6.00 -3.63
N THR A 780 18.74 -6.96 -3.66
CA THR A 780 18.50 -8.27 -4.25
C THR A 780 17.40 -9.01 -3.50
N SER A 781 17.44 -9.11 -2.17
CA SER A 781 16.40 -9.79 -1.40
C SER A 781 15.02 -9.16 -1.60
N SER A 782 14.94 -7.83 -1.57
CA SER A 782 13.69 -7.09 -1.75
C SER A 782 13.03 -7.32 -3.12
N SER A 783 13.81 -7.65 -4.15
CA SER A 783 13.28 -8.01 -5.47
C SER A 783 12.52 -9.34 -5.47
N PHE A 784 12.79 -10.21 -4.48
CA PHE A 784 12.10 -11.48 -4.26
C PHE A 784 10.96 -11.39 -3.22
N GLU A 785 10.96 -10.36 -2.39
CA GLU A 785 9.97 -10.18 -1.30
C GLU A 785 8.67 -9.54 -1.83
N ARG A 786 7.61 -10.34 -1.96
CA ARG A 786 6.24 -9.84 -2.25
C ARG A 786 5.19 -10.45 -1.33
N LYS A 787 4.09 -9.71 -1.11
CA LYS A 787 2.92 -10.15 -0.32
C LYS A 787 2.46 -11.53 -0.80
N ALA A 788 2.05 -12.37 0.15
CA ALA A 788 1.75 -13.80 0.03
C ALA A 788 0.60 -14.21 -0.94
N HIS A 789 0.16 -13.35 -1.87
CA HIS A 789 -1.04 -13.58 -2.70
C HIS A 789 -0.86 -13.48 -4.23
N ASP A 790 0.33 -13.16 -4.75
CA ASP A 790 0.56 -13.18 -6.20
C ASP A 790 1.54 -14.31 -6.58
N SER A 791 1.42 -14.79 -7.83
CA SER A 791 2.28 -15.75 -8.51
C SER A 791 3.77 -15.64 -8.17
N ASN A 792 4.49 -16.78 -8.22
CA ASN A 792 5.94 -16.88 -7.96
C ASN A 792 6.79 -16.17 -9.03
N HIS A 793 6.76 -14.84 -9.06
CA HIS A 793 7.54 -14.00 -9.98
C HIS A 793 9.05 -13.99 -9.70
N GLY A 794 9.52 -14.68 -8.65
CA GLY A 794 10.96 -14.83 -8.37
C GLY A 794 11.73 -15.42 -9.54
N THR A 795 11.13 -16.34 -10.31
CA THR A 795 11.77 -16.89 -11.52
C THR A 795 11.96 -15.84 -12.61
N ALA A 796 11.02 -14.89 -12.77
CA ALA A 796 11.18 -13.78 -13.70
C ALA A 796 12.30 -12.82 -13.26
N VAL A 797 12.45 -12.64 -11.95
CA VAL A 797 13.55 -11.85 -11.38
C VAL A 797 14.90 -12.48 -11.69
N VAL A 798 15.07 -13.78 -11.41
CA VAL A 798 16.31 -14.51 -11.74
C VAL A 798 16.62 -14.42 -13.24
N LEU A 799 15.62 -14.60 -14.11
CA LEU A 799 15.81 -14.51 -15.56
C LEU A 799 16.30 -13.11 -15.98
N GLY A 800 15.74 -12.05 -15.38
CA GLY A 800 16.16 -10.67 -15.62
C GLY A 800 17.57 -10.36 -15.10
N MET A 801 18.12 -11.11 -14.15
CA MET A 801 19.48 -10.89 -13.65
C MET A 801 20.57 -11.46 -14.58
N ILE A 802 20.24 -12.43 -15.44
CA ILE A 802 21.21 -13.14 -16.30
C ILE A 802 22.02 -12.18 -17.20
N PRO A 803 21.42 -11.20 -17.91
CA PRO A 803 22.19 -10.28 -18.75
C PRO A 803 23.21 -9.45 -17.97
N ALA A 804 22.88 -9.02 -16.74
CA ALA A 804 23.81 -8.27 -15.89
C ALA A 804 24.99 -9.14 -15.42
N LEU A 805 24.74 -10.42 -15.11
CA LEU A 805 25.79 -11.39 -14.79
C LEU A 805 26.72 -11.64 -15.97
N ALA A 806 26.17 -11.78 -17.18
CA ALA A 806 26.96 -11.93 -18.40
C ALA A 806 27.81 -10.69 -18.69
N ALA A 807 27.24 -9.48 -18.53
CA ALA A 807 27.96 -8.22 -18.70
C ALA A 807 29.13 -8.09 -17.72
N TRP A 808 28.91 -8.40 -16.45
CA TRP A 808 29.97 -8.37 -15.43
C TRP A 808 31.07 -9.40 -15.69
N ALA A 809 30.70 -10.64 -16.02
CA ALA A 809 31.66 -11.68 -16.35
C ALA A 809 32.51 -11.31 -17.58
N PHE A 810 31.87 -10.72 -18.59
CA PHE A 810 32.58 -10.22 -19.77
C PHE A 810 33.55 -9.08 -19.43
N GLN A 811 33.14 -8.14 -18.58
CA GLN A 811 34.00 -7.05 -18.12
C GLN A 811 35.25 -7.58 -17.41
N LEU A 812 35.14 -8.59 -16.54
CA LEU A 812 36.31 -9.19 -15.87
C LEU A 812 37.31 -9.81 -16.87
N VAL A 813 36.80 -10.51 -17.88
CA VAL A 813 37.63 -11.08 -18.95
C VAL A 813 38.33 -9.97 -19.72
N GLN A 814 37.61 -8.92 -20.11
CA GLN A 814 38.17 -7.80 -20.85
C GLN A 814 39.27 -7.09 -20.05
N THR A 815 39.04 -6.78 -18.77
CA THR A 815 40.04 -6.15 -17.89
C THR A 815 41.29 -7.01 -17.74
N THR A 816 41.12 -8.33 -17.62
CA THR A 816 42.24 -9.27 -17.49
C THR A 816 43.06 -9.35 -18.78
N LEU A 817 42.38 -9.40 -19.94
CA LEU A 817 43.06 -9.39 -21.23
C LEU A 817 43.89 -8.11 -21.45
N HIS A 818 43.33 -6.95 -21.10
CA HIS A 818 44.06 -5.68 -21.17
C HIS A 818 45.27 -5.64 -20.24
N ALA A 819 45.16 -6.21 -19.04
CA ALA A 819 46.26 -6.26 -18.08
C ALA A 819 47.40 -7.20 -18.50
N VAL A 820 47.09 -8.34 -19.12
CA VAL A 820 48.07 -9.37 -19.48
C VAL A 820 48.69 -9.13 -20.86
N ASN A 821 47.96 -8.54 -21.81
CA ASN A 821 48.45 -8.41 -23.19
C ASN A 821 48.00 -7.11 -23.86
N THR A 822 48.77 -6.04 -23.63
CA THR A 822 48.52 -4.67 -24.12
C THR A 822 48.46 -4.53 -25.64
N ASN A 823 49.01 -5.49 -26.41
CA ASN A 823 49.09 -5.47 -27.87
C ASN A 823 48.26 -6.57 -28.56
N SER A 824 47.43 -7.32 -27.83
CA SER A 824 46.66 -8.43 -28.42
C SER A 824 45.49 -7.96 -29.28
N ASN A 825 45.36 -8.55 -30.48
CA ASN A 825 44.16 -8.41 -31.30
C ASN A 825 42.98 -9.09 -30.58
N MET A 826 41.92 -8.32 -30.29
CA MET A 826 40.75 -8.80 -29.56
C MET A 826 40.12 -10.03 -30.22
N THR A 827 40.11 -10.13 -31.56
CA THR A 827 39.55 -11.33 -32.23
C THR A 827 40.34 -12.60 -31.89
N ALA A 828 41.67 -12.54 -31.89
CA ALA A 828 42.51 -13.70 -31.56
C ALA A 828 42.38 -14.10 -30.07
N ALA A 829 42.17 -13.13 -29.18
CA ALA A 829 41.90 -13.39 -27.77
C ALA A 829 40.56 -14.11 -27.59
N LEU A 830 39.51 -13.66 -28.27
CA LEU A 830 38.19 -14.30 -28.23
C LEU A 830 38.23 -15.73 -28.80
N ASP A 831 38.98 -15.96 -29.89
CA ASP A 831 39.16 -17.31 -30.45
C ASP A 831 39.89 -18.24 -29.47
N SER A 832 40.90 -17.72 -28.76
CA SER A 832 41.63 -18.48 -27.74
C SER A 832 40.76 -18.84 -26.54
N LEU A 833 39.91 -17.90 -26.10
CA LEU A 833 38.92 -18.16 -25.04
C LEU A 833 37.88 -19.20 -25.48
N ALA A 834 37.43 -19.14 -26.73
CA ALA A 834 36.54 -20.15 -27.30
C ALA A 834 37.19 -21.54 -27.34
N ALA A 835 38.47 -21.61 -27.73
CA ALA A 835 39.24 -22.86 -27.71
C ALA A 835 39.43 -23.43 -26.28
N ALA A 836 39.44 -22.57 -25.27
CA ALA A 836 39.48 -22.96 -23.86
C ALA A 836 38.11 -23.43 -23.30
N GLY A 837 37.06 -23.49 -24.13
CA GLY A 837 35.73 -23.95 -23.74
C GLY A 837 34.80 -22.86 -23.19
N LEU A 838 35.19 -21.58 -23.29
CA LEU A 838 34.30 -20.46 -22.96
C LEU A 838 33.42 -20.08 -24.17
N ASN A 839 32.34 -19.34 -23.92
CA ASN A 839 31.41 -18.86 -24.95
C ASN A 839 31.47 -17.33 -25.09
N PRO A 840 32.61 -16.75 -25.50
CA PRO A 840 32.82 -15.30 -25.45
C PRO A 840 31.85 -14.51 -26.34
N GLN A 841 31.46 -15.05 -27.49
CA GLN A 841 30.48 -14.39 -28.37
C GLN A 841 29.10 -14.23 -27.71
N GLY A 842 28.64 -15.27 -26.98
CA GLY A 842 27.39 -15.21 -26.23
C GLY A 842 27.44 -14.22 -25.06
N MET A 843 28.59 -14.16 -24.37
CA MET A 843 28.82 -13.19 -23.30
C MET A 843 28.76 -11.74 -23.82
N ILE A 844 29.40 -11.47 -24.97
CA ILE A 844 29.37 -10.14 -25.60
C ILE A 844 27.96 -9.81 -26.08
N ALA A 845 27.26 -10.75 -26.73
CA ALA A 845 25.90 -10.52 -27.22
C ALA A 845 24.93 -10.18 -26.07
N LEU A 846 25.03 -10.86 -24.92
CA LEU A 846 24.21 -10.56 -23.75
C LEU A 846 24.61 -9.26 -23.03
N SER A 847 25.88 -8.87 -23.09
CA SER A 847 26.36 -7.63 -22.47
C SER A 847 25.88 -6.38 -23.24
N GLN A 848 25.70 -6.47 -24.56
CA GLN A 848 25.20 -5.35 -25.35
C GLN A 848 23.72 -5.06 -25.07
N GLY A 849 23.46 -3.92 -24.42
CA GLY A 849 22.11 -3.51 -24.04
C GLY A 849 21.53 -4.33 -22.89
N TYR A 850 22.38 -4.91 -22.04
CA TYR A 850 21.99 -5.89 -21.01
C TYR A 850 20.83 -5.44 -20.11
N LEU A 851 20.68 -4.15 -19.80
CA LEU A 851 19.56 -3.65 -18.99
C LEU A 851 18.22 -3.79 -19.72
N LEU A 852 18.16 -3.38 -20.98
CA LEU A 852 16.95 -3.51 -21.80
C LEU A 852 16.61 -4.98 -22.02
N THR A 853 17.63 -5.79 -22.29
CA THR A 853 17.50 -7.25 -22.35
C THR A 853 16.92 -7.83 -21.05
N ALA A 854 17.42 -7.38 -19.89
CA ALA A 854 16.93 -7.80 -18.58
C ALA A 854 15.45 -7.48 -18.37
N ILE A 855 15.03 -6.25 -18.67
CA ILE A 855 13.63 -5.81 -18.55
C ILE A 855 12.75 -6.65 -19.48
N VAL A 856 13.11 -6.76 -20.75
CA VAL A 856 12.33 -7.50 -21.75
C VAL A 856 12.14 -8.97 -21.36
N LEU A 857 13.22 -9.65 -20.95
CA LEU A 857 13.16 -11.05 -20.54
C LEU A 857 12.32 -11.24 -19.28
N ALA A 858 12.52 -10.39 -18.26
CA ALA A 858 11.75 -10.47 -17.02
C ALA A 858 10.28 -10.13 -17.24
N SER A 859 9.94 -9.09 -18.01
CA SER A 859 8.56 -8.72 -18.35
C SER A 859 7.84 -9.84 -19.09
N THR A 860 8.53 -10.46 -20.05
CA THR A 860 7.97 -11.61 -20.79
C THR A 860 7.69 -12.77 -19.85
N MET A 861 8.61 -13.08 -18.92
CA MET A 861 8.43 -14.17 -17.97
C MET A 861 7.30 -13.89 -16.96
N VAL A 862 7.14 -12.64 -16.50
CA VAL A 862 5.99 -12.27 -15.64
C VAL A 862 4.68 -12.58 -16.35
N HIS A 863 4.52 -12.11 -17.59
CA HIS A 863 3.30 -12.36 -18.35
C HIS A 863 3.10 -13.84 -18.71
N ILE A 864 4.18 -14.61 -18.93
CA ILE A 864 4.08 -16.07 -19.07
C ILE A 864 3.56 -16.72 -17.79
N ILE A 865 4.07 -16.32 -16.62
CA ILE A 865 3.65 -16.84 -15.32
C ILE A 865 2.16 -16.49 -15.05
N GLU A 866 1.74 -15.28 -15.43
CA GLU A 866 0.35 -14.80 -15.30
C GLU A 866 -0.58 -15.34 -16.40
N ARG A 867 -0.05 -16.10 -17.37
CA ARG A 867 -0.76 -16.62 -18.57
C ARG A 867 -1.29 -15.53 -19.52
N ASP A 868 -0.75 -14.33 -19.43
CA ASP A 868 -1.01 -13.19 -20.30
C ASP A 868 -0.17 -13.25 -21.59
N PHE A 869 -0.35 -14.31 -22.37
CA PHE A 869 0.51 -14.61 -23.52
C PHE A 869 0.55 -13.52 -24.61
N ILE A 870 -0.51 -12.70 -24.74
CA ILE A 870 -0.53 -11.58 -25.68
C ILE A 870 0.46 -10.46 -25.28
N TYR A 871 0.57 -10.17 -23.99
CA TYR A 871 1.52 -9.19 -23.48
C TYR A 871 2.95 -9.75 -23.51
N ALA A 872 3.13 -11.04 -23.22
CA ALA A 872 4.41 -11.73 -23.42
C ALA A 872 4.86 -11.68 -24.89
N ALA A 873 3.94 -11.90 -25.84
CA ALA A 873 4.22 -11.79 -27.27
C ALA A 873 4.60 -10.36 -27.68
N ALA A 874 3.92 -9.34 -27.14
CA ALA A 874 4.23 -7.94 -27.38
C ALA A 874 5.64 -7.58 -26.91
N TRP A 875 6.07 -8.04 -25.73
CA TRP A 875 7.42 -7.84 -25.22
C TRP A 875 8.50 -8.53 -26.08
N MET A 876 8.21 -9.72 -26.62
CA MET A 876 9.10 -10.38 -27.59
C MET A 876 9.15 -9.65 -28.94
N ALA A 877 8.05 -9.04 -29.39
CA ALA A 877 8.05 -8.19 -30.58
C ALA A 877 8.91 -6.93 -30.35
N VAL A 878 8.81 -6.30 -29.17
CA VAL A 878 9.69 -5.21 -28.76
C VAL A 878 11.15 -5.66 -28.75
N ALA A 879 11.45 -6.84 -28.19
CA ALA A 879 12.80 -7.43 -28.22
C ALA A 879 13.35 -7.57 -29.64
N SER A 880 12.51 -8.05 -30.56
CA SER A 880 12.85 -8.19 -31.98
C SER A 880 13.19 -6.84 -32.61
N MET A 881 12.39 -5.81 -32.35
CA MET A 881 12.66 -4.45 -32.85
C MET A 881 13.93 -3.84 -32.26
N LEU A 882 14.16 -4.01 -30.96
CA LEU A 882 15.37 -3.52 -30.29
C LEU A 882 16.63 -4.22 -30.84
N SER A 883 16.54 -5.52 -31.14
CA SER A 883 17.66 -6.25 -31.73
C SER A 883 17.86 -5.87 -33.21
N ALA A 884 16.77 -5.72 -33.97
CA ALA A 884 16.82 -5.29 -35.37
C ALA A 884 17.41 -3.88 -35.55
N THR A 885 17.23 -2.99 -34.57
CA THR A 885 17.80 -1.63 -34.57
C THR A 885 19.23 -1.58 -33.98
N GLY A 886 19.74 -2.71 -33.49
CA GLY A 886 21.04 -2.82 -32.86
C GLY A 886 21.14 -2.19 -31.48
N ILE A 887 20.02 -1.88 -30.84
CA ILE A 887 19.97 -1.37 -29.46
C ILE A 887 20.37 -2.47 -28.47
N ILE A 888 20.03 -3.73 -28.76
CA ILE A 888 20.46 -4.91 -28.00
C ILE A 888 21.16 -5.94 -28.91
N HIS A 889 22.10 -6.71 -28.35
CA HIS A 889 22.83 -7.80 -29.01
C HIS A 889 23.76 -7.46 -30.19
N ALA A 890 23.88 -6.19 -30.59
CA ALA A 890 24.70 -5.78 -31.73
C ALA A 890 26.07 -5.21 -31.32
N TYR A 891 27.14 -5.82 -31.82
CA TYR A 891 28.52 -5.37 -31.59
C TYR A 891 29.42 -5.59 -32.81
N ARG A 892 30.48 -4.78 -32.91
CA ARG A 892 31.60 -4.97 -33.84
C ARG A 892 32.91 -5.00 -33.07
N VAL A 893 33.82 -5.88 -33.47
CA VAL A 893 35.18 -5.91 -32.93
C VAL A 893 36.05 -5.06 -33.87
N VAL A 894 36.51 -3.92 -33.38
CA VAL A 894 37.34 -2.97 -34.14
C VAL A 894 38.69 -2.84 -33.43
N GLY A 895 39.72 -3.45 -33.99
CA GLY A 895 41.03 -3.53 -33.35
C GLY A 895 40.94 -4.23 -31.99
N ASN A 896 41.24 -3.50 -30.91
CA ASN A 896 41.22 -4.02 -29.55
C ASN A 896 39.94 -3.64 -28.78
N ALA A 897 38.98 -2.97 -29.43
CA ALA A 897 37.75 -2.50 -28.80
C ALA A 897 36.51 -3.25 -29.34
N ILE A 898 35.49 -3.33 -28.50
CA ILE A 898 34.15 -3.79 -28.88
C ILE A 898 33.26 -2.56 -28.93
N GLU A 899 32.79 -2.24 -30.12
CA GLU A 899 31.95 -1.08 -30.35
C GLU A 899 30.49 -1.52 -30.53
N PRO A 900 29.52 -0.81 -29.93
CA PRO A 900 28.11 -1.03 -30.21
C PRO A 900 27.81 -0.66 -31.67
N ALA A 901 26.95 -1.45 -32.32
CA ALA A 901 26.61 -1.24 -33.72
C ALA A 901 25.13 -0.88 -33.86
N LEU A 902 24.82 0.41 -34.06
CA LEU A 902 23.47 0.90 -34.28
C LEU A 902 23.14 0.95 -35.78
N GLY A 903 21.89 0.65 -36.13
CA GLY A 903 21.40 0.65 -37.51
C GLY A 903 20.29 -0.36 -37.71
N PHE A 904 19.70 -0.44 -38.90
CA PHE A 904 18.74 -1.49 -39.20
C PHE A 904 19.49 -2.73 -39.70
N PHE A 905 19.49 -3.79 -38.90
CA PHE A 905 20.29 -5.02 -39.04
C PHE A 905 21.80 -4.77 -39.17
N PRO A 906 22.42 -4.18 -38.14
CA PRO A 906 23.79 -3.68 -38.23
C PRO A 906 24.87 -4.79 -38.20
N THR A 907 24.52 -6.00 -37.70
CA THR A 907 25.42 -7.16 -37.60
C THR A 907 24.66 -8.48 -37.79
N GLN A 908 25.35 -9.56 -38.20
CA GLN A 908 24.73 -10.89 -38.36
C GLN A 908 24.13 -11.43 -37.05
N VAL A 909 24.79 -11.17 -35.91
CA VAL A 909 24.32 -11.59 -34.58
C VAL A 909 22.98 -10.93 -34.25
N SER A 910 22.88 -9.60 -34.41
CA SER A 910 21.63 -8.86 -34.16
C SER A 910 20.46 -9.34 -35.02
N HIS A 911 20.73 -9.70 -36.28
CA HIS A 911 19.73 -10.24 -37.18
C HIS A 911 19.20 -11.61 -36.73
N GLN A 912 20.07 -12.49 -36.23
CA GLN A 912 19.66 -13.79 -35.70
C GLN A 912 18.73 -13.64 -34.49
N PHE A 913 19.08 -12.79 -33.52
CA PHE A 913 18.25 -12.52 -32.36
C PHE A 913 16.90 -11.89 -32.73
N ALA A 914 16.90 -10.92 -33.66
CA ALA A 914 15.66 -10.31 -34.13
C ALA A 914 14.67 -11.33 -34.72
N ILE A 915 15.16 -12.27 -35.54
CA ILE A 915 14.34 -13.35 -36.11
C ILE A 915 13.81 -14.28 -35.03
N VAL A 916 14.67 -14.69 -34.08
CA VAL A 916 14.27 -15.61 -33.00
C VAL A 916 13.20 -14.97 -32.12
N TYR A 917 13.37 -13.71 -31.72
CA TYR A 917 12.37 -13.00 -30.93
C TYR A 917 11.04 -12.80 -31.66
N ALA A 918 11.06 -12.56 -32.98
CA ALA A 918 9.85 -12.52 -33.79
C ALA A 918 9.15 -13.90 -33.82
N GLY A 919 9.91 -14.98 -33.95
CA GLY A 919 9.39 -16.35 -33.87
C GLY A 919 8.78 -16.67 -32.49
N MET A 920 9.43 -16.24 -31.41
CA MET A 920 8.89 -16.38 -30.04
C MET A 920 7.60 -15.59 -29.84
N ALA A 921 7.51 -14.37 -30.39
CA ALA A 921 6.29 -13.58 -30.35
C ALA A 921 5.12 -14.28 -31.07
N LEU A 922 5.38 -14.86 -32.24
CA LEU A 922 4.38 -15.65 -32.98
C LEU A 922 3.95 -16.90 -32.21
N MET A 923 4.90 -17.61 -31.59
CA MET A 923 4.62 -18.80 -30.78
C MET A 923 3.73 -18.46 -29.57
N LEU A 924 4.07 -17.40 -28.83
CA LEU A 924 3.25 -16.94 -27.70
C LEU A 924 1.87 -16.45 -28.14
N GLY A 925 1.79 -15.77 -29.28
CA GLY A 925 0.52 -15.41 -29.91
C GLY A 925 -0.34 -16.63 -30.27
N ALA A 926 0.28 -17.71 -30.75
CA ALA A 926 -0.42 -18.97 -31.03
C ALA A 926 -0.93 -19.64 -29.74
N PHE A 927 -0.16 -19.60 -28.64
CA PHE A 927 -0.62 -20.09 -27.34
C PHE A 927 -1.83 -19.31 -26.81
N HIS A 928 -1.85 -17.98 -26.99
CA HIS A 928 -3.00 -17.16 -26.64
C HIS A 928 -4.28 -17.59 -27.37
N LEU A 929 -4.18 -17.96 -28.66
CA LEU A 929 -5.30 -18.43 -29.47
C LEU A 929 -5.79 -19.85 -29.08
N GLY A 930 -4.96 -20.62 -28.36
CA GLY A 930 -5.25 -21.99 -27.96
C GLY A 930 -6.03 -22.13 -26.64
N GLU A 931 -6.12 -21.10 -25.80
CA GLU A 931 -6.86 -21.16 -24.54
C GLU A 931 -8.39 -21.04 -24.76
N GLU A 932 -9.15 -22.00 -24.23
CA GLU A 932 -10.60 -22.06 -24.41
C GLU A 932 -11.37 -20.92 -23.74
N GLU A 933 -10.81 -20.32 -22.69
CA GLU A 933 -11.37 -19.19 -21.95
C GLU A 933 -11.49 -17.92 -22.82
N TYR A 934 -10.68 -17.80 -23.88
CA TYR A 934 -10.64 -16.60 -24.73
C TYR A 934 -11.39 -16.74 -26.07
N LYS A 935 -12.00 -17.90 -26.36
CA LYS A 935 -12.83 -18.11 -27.57
C LYS A 935 -14.10 -17.24 -27.59
N TYR A 936 -14.53 -16.68 -26.46
CA TYR A 936 -15.67 -15.74 -26.35
C TYR A 936 -15.25 -14.25 -26.41
N THR A 937 -13.95 -13.98 -26.59
CA THR A 937 -13.32 -12.66 -26.35
C THR A 937 -13.12 -11.84 -27.63
N TRP A 938 -13.72 -12.24 -28.76
CA TRP A 938 -13.82 -11.36 -29.95
C TRP A 938 -14.57 -10.05 -29.63
N SER A 939 -15.48 -10.08 -28.66
CA SER A 939 -16.17 -8.89 -28.13
C SER A 939 -15.25 -7.92 -27.35
N HIS A 940 -14.16 -8.41 -26.79
CA HIS A 940 -13.20 -7.61 -26.00
C HIS A 940 -12.14 -6.96 -26.90
N VAL A 941 -11.76 -7.63 -27.99
CA VAL A 941 -10.92 -7.06 -29.06
C VAL A 941 -11.67 -5.91 -29.75
N LEU A 942 -12.99 -6.03 -29.98
CA LEU A 942 -13.81 -4.91 -30.48
C LEU A 942 -13.88 -3.73 -29.48
N LYS A 943 -13.93 -4.01 -28.16
CA LYS A 943 -13.87 -2.97 -27.13
C LYS A 943 -12.52 -2.24 -27.10
N MET A 944 -11.40 -2.92 -27.37
CA MET A 944 -10.08 -2.27 -27.49
C MET A 944 -9.99 -1.31 -28.70
N VAL A 945 -10.60 -1.66 -29.83
CA VAL A 945 -10.66 -0.76 -31.00
C VAL A 945 -11.50 0.49 -30.72
N THR A 946 -12.47 0.41 -29.80
CA THR A 946 -13.19 1.60 -29.30
C THR A 946 -12.46 2.38 -28.21
N TRP A 947 -11.59 1.74 -27.43
CA TRP A 947 -10.83 2.37 -26.34
C TRP A 947 -9.68 3.26 -26.84
N SER A 948 -9.11 2.96 -28.01
CA SER A 948 -8.09 3.81 -28.67
C SER A 948 -8.61 5.19 -29.10
N LYS A 949 -9.93 5.42 -29.15
CA LYS A 949 -10.54 6.73 -29.47
C LYS A 949 -10.63 7.70 -28.29
N GLN A 950 -10.33 7.28 -27.06
CA GLN A 950 -10.32 8.17 -25.88
C GLN A 950 -9.00 8.95 -25.67
N TRP A 951 -8.03 8.79 -26.58
CA TRP A 951 -6.68 9.37 -26.50
C TRP A 951 -6.51 10.75 -27.15
N LEU A 952 -7.58 11.53 -27.32
CA LEU A 952 -7.48 12.96 -27.62
C LEU A 952 -7.49 13.75 -26.30
N PRO A 953 -6.48 14.58 -26.01
CA PRO A 953 -6.46 15.38 -24.79
C PRO A 953 -7.67 16.32 -24.80
N ARG A 954 -8.58 16.15 -23.83
CA ARG A 954 -9.60 17.16 -23.54
C ARG A 954 -8.88 18.35 -22.90
N HIS A 955 -8.42 19.27 -23.72
CA HIS A 955 -8.14 20.62 -23.29
C HIS A 955 -9.40 21.18 -22.63
N ALA A 956 -9.29 21.57 -21.37
CA ALA A 956 -10.30 22.36 -20.69
C ALA A 956 -10.44 23.73 -21.38
N PRO A 957 -11.64 24.16 -21.81
CA PRO A 957 -11.89 25.57 -21.97
C PRO A 957 -12.41 26.15 -20.65
N ALA A 958 -11.87 27.32 -20.35
CA ALA A 958 -12.25 28.18 -19.24
C ALA A 958 -13.73 28.58 -19.27
N ALA A 959 -14.18 29.02 -18.10
CA ALA A 959 -15.47 29.60 -17.77
C ALA A 959 -16.23 30.32 -18.89
N ALA A 960 -17.50 29.95 -19.08
CA ALA A 960 -18.56 30.86 -19.52
C ALA A 960 -19.92 30.37 -19.01
N SER A 961 -20.57 31.22 -18.21
CA SER A 961 -21.93 31.12 -17.73
C SER A 961 -22.94 31.33 -18.85
N ILE A 962 -23.89 30.42 -19.06
CA ILE A 962 -25.18 30.73 -19.71
C ILE A 962 -26.29 29.93 -19.02
N ASP A 963 -27.32 30.67 -18.65
CA ASP A 963 -28.54 30.29 -17.95
C ASP A 963 -29.64 29.78 -18.91
N GLU A 964 -30.63 29.12 -18.29
CA GLU A 964 -32.05 29.05 -18.66
C GLU A 964 -32.60 28.04 -19.73
N HIS A 965 -33.42 27.13 -19.16
CA HIS A 965 -34.76 26.69 -19.57
C HIS A 965 -35.04 25.51 -20.53
N THR A 966 -36.02 24.71 -20.07
CA THR A 966 -36.94 23.76 -20.74
C THR A 966 -36.54 22.26 -20.90
N PRO A 967 -37.54 21.32 -20.81
CA PRO A 967 -37.44 20.11 -20.00
C PRO A 967 -37.53 18.79 -20.81
N LEU A 968 -37.23 17.68 -20.11
CA LEU A 968 -37.72 16.31 -20.29
C LEU A 968 -38.24 15.90 -21.69
N LEU A 969 -37.50 15.02 -22.36
CA LEU A 969 -38.11 13.98 -23.22
C LEU A 969 -37.25 12.72 -23.23
N LEU A 970 -37.82 11.66 -22.65
CA LEU A 970 -37.46 10.27 -22.83
C LEU A 970 -37.35 9.92 -24.31
N ARG A 971 -36.28 9.20 -24.70
CA ARG A 971 -36.37 8.22 -25.78
C ARG A 971 -35.39 7.08 -25.57
N SER A 972 -36.00 5.92 -25.31
CA SER A 972 -35.48 4.57 -25.39
C SER A 972 -34.64 4.34 -26.65
N GLN A 973 -33.44 3.77 -26.49
CA GLN A 973 -32.76 3.03 -27.57
C GLN A 973 -32.44 1.62 -27.08
N SER A 974 -33.48 0.78 -27.14
CA SER A 974 -33.36 -0.67 -27.27
C SER A 974 -33.70 -1.00 -28.73
N THR A 975 -32.67 -1.27 -29.55
CA THR A 975 -32.71 -2.05 -30.81
C THR A 975 -31.39 -1.86 -31.56
N LEU A 976 -30.42 -2.73 -31.28
CA LEU A 976 -29.23 -2.95 -32.11
C LEU A 976 -28.79 -4.41 -31.98
N LEU A 977 -29.77 -5.32 -32.08
CA LEU A 977 -29.56 -6.76 -31.97
C LEU A 977 -30.37 -7.57 -33.01
N GLU A 978 -30.75 -6.95 -34.15
CA GLU A 978 -31.42 -7.63 -35.26
C GLU A 978 -30.80 -7.34 -36.64
N MET A 979 -29.52 -6.95 -36.72
CA MET A 979 -28.81 -6.82 -38.01
C MET A 979 -27.43 -7.47 -38.08
N GLU A 980 -27.13 -8.46 -37.22
CA GLU A 980 -26.02 -9.39 -37.48
C GLU A 980 -26.30 -10.75 -36.85
N LYS A 981 -27.21 -11.49 -37.51
CA LYS A 981 -27.70 -12.86 -37.30
C LYS A 981 -28.74 -13.10 -36.20
#